data_AF-A0A8X8BQU1-F1
#
_entry.id   AF-A0A8X8BQU1-F1
#
_cell.length_a   1.000
_cell.length_b   1.000
_cell.length_c   1.000
_cell.angle_alpha   90.00
_cell.angle_beta   90.00
_cell.angle_gamma   90.00
#
_symmetry.space_group_name_H-M   'P 1'
#
loop_
_entity.id
_entity.type
_entity.pdbx_description
1 polymer ?
#
loop_
_entity_poly.entity_id
_entity_poly.type
_entity_poly.pdbx_seq_one_letter_code
_entity_poly.pdbx_strand_id
1 'polypeptide(L)'
;MMDEQNLNTILETVLTELQTVKLQVRKPSPNWPRQRLGSPQEEWKGLSSQDGSPLEMAALGRPFQVGMLYDCRTDSLIPDVTLWDLENLKKELKIKPQKNTQVDIITLDSLDEKTSILNMSTSLKASFLCGLIEVDGAAKYLNDTKSSKRQSRVTLHYRTTTRMEQLSMSHLGRQNIIYPEVFEQKSATHVVTGVLYGAQTFFVFDQWDSKEKGKLEALIKNFFSIDGKRDLKMTDADKEIADHLNFTFYSDFLFDHNLTSFQDAMQIYNKLPKHIDEDEKLAVPVQVWLHPLKHLDSQAAQLVQEISLALVSKSQEILEELDEHIMRCNDIMKDSVVNNFPIIRKNANECKSMLNQYKYTFQKELASILLNFRGGNASEEELGNILKKKEKSPFKKCVITTLLDKRQKEITMLRSFFNQIKEMKFDIVINDLDTLIYNTSIKNIVCLTFTSFHVCQSYMSEMERYLQAPSRKSSYHLSEPSEELIIQNFRQHSQSFIEFAEINQSSKTTRFFVHSIPDVEYLGATIYLYKRGRLINHNFQLPSKPETLEVDSQTEDSVTLKLRPQKSDLEGYRVEYKRLEDEEWKTVNTTDKSVKFTIRKLCPASTYQLRHRAVCQVGVSQASDTIEVRTLPVKNPLGIHAIKGNCKEIKDGKLSLYLLHFKSQFINTVKKIETCSFGNRTSIKPSKTIIFLGATGSGKSTLINGMVNYILGVQWEDDFRFKFIHEETSRSQAESQTSFVTAYEMNYQDYFKVPYSFTIVDTPGFGDTRGIDWDKQITEQIQECFSSPQGVQHINAVCFVVQASQARLTHTQKYIFDSILSIFGKDIINNILVLITFADAQRPPVLDAITESNIPFPKDEEGSPLFFKFNNSALFANDDETNSNDGLMFDKMFWDMGAKSMEGFFKALEKMDANSLALTKELLKERKRLETVVEQLHPQISTVLSKREEIRQTRDILNKHITDIDRNKDYEHEVDVTEIKIESIAGTSEFITNCQKCNFTCHYPCSLSNDEDKIRCSVMKDGVCTICPGKCEWNIHSNQQHRFIYETKKVKKTYDELKKKHEEAQGEFITTEQRFEQLWHEQETLINFINKCIKESQDCIKRINEIALRPNPLSSPEYIELLIQTEKRESKPGWMERVKSLEEVKEKAEIIAHLSDKLSPSNQKKCDDQDERKKDSGNNSDWFSTTCQGVEGKANVEKKSQKRKSSETTCPQNIKVTKQSF
;
A
#
# COMPACT_ATOMS: atom_id res chain seq x y z
N MET A 1 -20.22 -54.11 23.88
CA MET A 1 -20.34 -55.17 22.85
C MET A 1 -21.24 -54.65 21.74
N MET A 2 -21.10 -55.20 20.53
CA MET A 2 -21.54 -54.64 19.23
C MET A 2 -20.78 -53.35 18.83
N ASP A 3 -20.31 -53.20 17.58
CA ASP A 3 -19.89 -54.26 16.64
C ASP A 3 -18.88 -53.71 15.62
N GLU A 4 -17.89 -54.50 15.21
CA GLU A 4 -16.70 -53.99 14.49
C GLU A 4 -16.94 -53.59 13.02
N GLN A 5 -18.07 -53.97 12.41
CA GLN A 5 -18.23 -53.92 10.95
C GLN A 5 -18.62 -52.56 10.34
N ASN A 6 -19.03 -51.56 11.13
CA ASN A 6 -19.74 -50.39 10.59
C ASN A 6 -18.85 -49.22 10.10
N LEU A 7 -17.53 -49.26 10.33
CA LEU A 7 -16.66 -48.08 10.17
C LEU A 7 -16.09 -47.88 8.74
N ASN A 8 -15.93 -48.94 7.96
CA ASN A 8 -15.18 -48.90 6.70
C ASN A 8 -15.93 -48.23 5.53
N THR A 9 -17.26 -48.12 5.61
CA THR A 9 -18.13 -47.88 4.44
C THR A 9 -18.30 -46.40 4.04
N ILE A 10 -17.86 -45.45 4.86
CA ILE A 10 -18.17 -44.01 4.72
C ILE A 10 -16.95 -43.16 4.31
N LEU A 11 -15.81 -43.80 4.01
CA LEU A 11 -14.57 -43.11 3.61
C LEU A 11 -14.50 -42.70 2.12
N GLU A 12 -15.38 -43.19 1.24
CA GLU A 12 -15.17 -43.05 -0.22
C GLU A 12 -15.81 -41.81 -0.88
N THR A 13 -16.84 -41.17 -0.32
CA THR A 13 -17.71 -40.24 -1.09
C THR A 13 -17.27 -38.77 -1.19
N VAL A 14 -16.44 -38.26 -0.27
CA VAL A 14 -16.24 -36.79 -0.09
C VAL A 14 -15.37 -36.12 -1.16
N LEU A 15 -14.71 -36.86 -2.05
CA LEU A 15 -13.52 -36.41 -2.78
C LEU A 15 -13.74 -35.44 -3.98
N THR A 16 -14.84 -34.70 -4.05
CA THR A 16 -15.27 -34.00 -5.28
C THR A 16 -15.77 -32.54 -5.09
N GLU A 17 -15.28 -31.62 -5.95
CA GLU A 17 -15.79 -30.27 -6.34
C GLU A 17 -15.54 -28.98 -5.49
N LEU A 18 -14.96 -27.90 -6.08
CA LEU A 18 -14.81 -26.48 -5.58
C LEU A 18 -14.04 -25.52 -6.58
N GLN A 19 -14.52 -24.29 -6.99
CA GLN A 19 -13.72 -23.15 -7.64
C GLN A 19 -14.45 -21.80 -8.15
N THR A 20 -13.80 -20.58 -8.12
CA THR A 20 -13.99 -19.21 -8.86
C THR A 20 -14.64 -17.89 -8.23
N VAL A 21 -14.57 -16.66 -8.88
CA VAL A 21 -14.76 -15.25 -8.25
C VAL A 21 -14.83 -13.92 -9.19
N LYS A 22 -15.26 -12.68 -8.70
CA LYS A 22 -14.93 -11.18 -9.02
C LYS A 22 -15.80 -10.09 -9.87
N LEU A 23 -15.94 -8.76 -9.40
CA LEU A 23 -15.97 -7.35 -10.09
C LEU A 23 -17.04 -6.13 -9.90
N GLN A 24 -17.07 -4.95 -10.67
CA GLN A 24 -17.49 -3.51 -10.24
C GLN A 24 -17.83 -2.32 -11.33
N VAL A 25 -18.30 -1.02 -10.99
CA VAL A 25 -18.22 0.42 -11.66
C VAL A 25 -19.53 1.18 -12.31
N ARG A 26 -19.90 2.54 -12.56
CA ARG A 26 -19.61 4.08 -12.33
C ARG A 26 -20.79 5.24 -12.35
N LYS A 27 -20.76 6.45 -13.09
CA LYS A 27 -21.62 7.79 -13.04
C LYS A 27 -21.62 8.70 -14.39
N PRO A 28 -22.22 9.95 -14.76
CA PRO A 28 -22.69 11.33 -14.19
C PRO A 28 -24.09 12.00 -14.74
N SER A 29 -24.54 13.29 -15.09
CA SER A 29 -24.14 14.77 -15.41
C SER A 29 -25.32 15.93 -15.51
N PRO A 30 -25.15 17.30 -15.85
CA PRO A 30 -26.12 18.53 -15.70
C PRO A 30 -26.38 19.65 -16.87
N ASN A 31 -27.22 20.80 -16.76
CA ASN A 31 -27.18 22.19 -17.52
C ASN A 31 -28.31 23.39 -17.48
N TRP A 32 -28.13 24.66 -18.06
CA TRP A 32 -29.09 25.92 -18.14
C TRP A 32 -28.86 27.20 -19.17
N PRO A 33 -29.79 28.24 -19.41
CA PRO A 33 -29.71 29.44 -20.43
C PRO A 33 -30.42 30.93 -20.25
N ARG A 34 -30.18 32.04 -21.08
CA ARG A 34 -30.96 33.39 -21.31
C ARG A 34 -30.48 34.39 -22.52
N GLN A 35 -31.08 35.60 -22.90
CA GLN A 35 -30.83 36.43 -24.21
C GLN A 35 -30.95 38.06 -24.35
N ARG A 36 -30.93 38.75 -25.57
CA ARG A 36 -30.60 40.24 -25.93
C ARG A 36 -31.17 40.92 -27.30
N LEU A 37 -30.94 42.25 -27.67
CA LEU A 37 -31.19 43.08 -28.97
C LEU A 37 -30.41 44.51 -29.02
N GLY A 38 -30.41 45.57 -29.93
CA GLY A 38 -30.83 46.01 -31.35
C GLY A 38 -30.84 47.60 -31.70
N SER A 39 -30.60 48.18 -32.96
CA SER A 39 -30.69 49.67 -33.41
C SER A 39 -30.65 50.06 -34.98
N PRO A 40 -30.82 51.34 -35.50
CA PRO A 40 -30.98 51.74 -36.97
C PRO A 40 -30.20 52.98 -37.62
N GLN A 41 -30.37 53.26 -38.94
CA GLN A 41 -29.79 54.39 -39.79
C GLN A 41 -30.75 54.99 -40.89
N GLU A 42 -30.64 56.28 -41.30
CA GLU A 42 -31.12 56.85 -42.61
C GLU A 42 -30.45 58.20 -43.03
N GLU A 43 -29.85 58.31 -44.25
CA GLU A 43 -29.90 59.56 -45.10
C GLU A 43 -29.41 59.42 -46.58
N TRP A 44 -28.98 58.24 -47.07
CA TRP A 44 -28.78 58.00 -48.52
C TRP A 44 -29.77 56.96 -49.05
N LYS A 45 -30.98 57.40 -49.43
CA LYS A 45 -32.01 56.57 -50.06
C LYS A 45 -32.46 57.16 -51.40
N GLY A 46 -31.66 56.90 -52.44
CA GLY A 46 -31.99 57.26 -53.82
C GLY A 46 -31.12 56.48 -54.82
N LEU A 47 -31.76 55.58 -55.57
CA LEU A 47 -31.19 54.70 -56.59
C LEU A 47 -30.14 53.68 -56.12
N SER A 48 -30.53 52.40 -56.16
CA SER A 48 -29.62 51.25 -56.29
C SER A 48 -30.07 50.38 -57.48
N SER A 49 -29.08 49.81 -58.17
CA SER A 49 -29.25 48.80 -59.25
C SER A 49 -30.19 49.15 -60.42
N GLN A 50 -29.83 50.16 -61.23
CA GLN A 50 -29.69 50.01 -62.69
C GLN A 50 -28.95 51.23 -63.30
N ASP A 51 -28.14 50.97 -64.33
CA ASP A 51 -27.37 51.87 -65.20
C ASP A 51 -27.04 53.31 -64.75
N GLY A 52 -25.75 53.57 -64.49
CA GLY A 52 -25.13 54.89 -64.67
C GLY A 52 -24.42 55.51 -63.45
N SER A 53 -24.67 55.05 -62.23
CA SER A 53 -24.06 55.62 -61.01
C SER A 53 -22.54 55.41 -60.94
N PRO A 54 -21.75 56.40 -60.47
CA PRO A 54 -20.32 56.23 -60.23
C PRO A 54 -20.07 55.25 -59.08
N LEU A 55 -19.00 54.45 -59.19
CA LEU A 55 -18.55 53.51 -58.16
C LEU A 55 -17.79 54.27 -57.05
N GLU A 56 -18.23 54.12 -55.82
CA GLU A 56 -17.58 54.69 -54.63
C GLU A 56 -16.56 53.69 -54.03
N MET A 57 -15.40 54.20 -53.60
CA MET A 57 -14.27 53.37 -53.18
C MET A 57 -13.39 54.07 -52.12
N ALA A 58 -12.84 53.30 -51.18
CA ALA A 58 -11.82 53.78 -50.25
C ALA A 58 -10.44 53.92 -50.91
N ALA A 59 -9.73 55.02 -50.64
CA ALA A 59 -8.42 55.28 -51.21
C ALA A 59 -7.32 54.35 -50.63
N LEU A 60 -7.36 54.10 -49.32
CA LEU A 60 -6.43 53.23 -48.58
C LEU A 60 -4.94 53.64 -48.69
N GLY A 61 -4.66 54.94 -48.66
CA GLY A 61 -3.32 55.52 -48.80
C GLY A 61 -2.79 55.56 -50.24
N ARG A 62 -3.53 55.03 -51.21
CA ARG A 62 -3.14 55.05 -52.63
C ARG A 62 -3.29 56.47 -53.21
N PRO A 63 -2.36 56.94 -54.06
CA PRO A 63 -2.26 58.35 -54.48
C PRO A 63 -3.26 58.73 -55.60
N PHE A 64 -4.56 58.59 -55.33
CA PHE A 64 -5.63 58.98 -56.25
C PHE A 64 -5.64 60.49 -56.54
N GLN A 65 -5.82 60.86 -57.80
CA GLN A 65 -6.14 62.22 -58.24
C GLN A 65 -7.29 62.19 -59.24
N VAL A 66 -8.07 63.26 -59.31
CA VAL A 66 -9.14 63.40 -60.31
C VAL A 66 -8.53 63.35 -61.72
N GLY A 67 -9.18 62.62 -62.64
CA GLY A 67 -8.70 62.41 -64.01
C GLY A 67 -7.81 61.18 -64.21
N MET A 68 -7.26 60.58 -63.14
CA MET A 68 -6.50 59.33 -63.24
C MET A 68 -7.37 58.17 -63.73
N LEU A 69 -6.74 57.22 -64.40
CA LEU A 69 -7.36 55.98 -64.83
C LEU A 69 -7.22 54.87 -63.78
N TYR A 70 -8.22 54.00 -63.70
CA TYR A 70 -8.28 52.89 -62.76
C TYR A 70 -8.80 51.62 -63.44
N ASP A 71 -8.26 50.47 -63.05
CA ASP A 71 -8.78 49.18 -63.47
C ASP A 71 -9.32 48.32 -62.33
N CYS A 72 -10.65 48.27 -62.21
CA CYS A 72 -11.36 47.40 -61.27
C CYS A 72 -11.20 45.89 -61.54
N ARG A 73 -10.54 45.45 -62.64
CA ARG A 73 -10.14 44.05 -62.82
C ARG A 73 -9.02 43.69 -61.84
N THR A 74 -7.97 44.49 -61.78
CA THR A 74 -6.76 44.29 -60.97
C THR A 74 -6.70 45.13 -59.69
N ASP A 75 -7.63 46.07 -59.52
CA ASP A 75 -7.60 47.17 -58.52
C ASP A 75 -6.36 48.07 -58.59
N SER A 76 -5.85 48.26 -59.81
CA SER A 76 -4.66 49.07 -60.08
C SER A 76 -5.01 50.51 -60.51
N LEU A 77 -4.30 51.47 -59.93
CA LEU A 77 -4.18 52.82 -60.50
C LEU A 77 -3.27 52.76 -61.74
N ILE A 78 -3.60 53.56 -62.76
CA ILE A 78 -2.79 53.74 -63.95
C ILE A 78 -2.32 55.21 -63.93
N PRO A 79 -1.10 55.50 -63.45
CA PRO A 79 -0.55 56.84 -63.46
C PRO A 79 -0.21 57.29 -64.89
N ASP A 80 0.03 58.59 -65.05
CA ASP A 80 0.55 59.26 -66.26
C ASP A 80 -0.30 59.14 -67.55
N VAL A 81 -1.40 58.38 -67.54
CA VAL A 81 -2.37 58.28 -68.64
C VAL A 81 -3.72 58.86 -68.19
N THR A 82 -4.21 59.85 -68.92
CA THR A 82 -5.45 60.59 -68.66
C THR A 82 -6.27 60.74 -69.94
N LEU A 83 -7.59 60.96 -69.84
CA LEU A 83 -8.46 61.22 -71.00
C LEU A 83 -8.35 62.66 -71.54
N TRP A 84 -7.71 63.55 -70.78
CA TRP A 84 -7.60 64.99 -71.00
C TRP A 84 -6.17 65.47 -70.69
N ASP A 85 -5.75 66.60 -71.25
CA ASP A 85 -4.53 67.27 -70.82
C ASP A 85 -4.66 67.94 -69.43
N LEU A 86 -3.50 68.25 -68.83
CA LEU A 86 -3.40 68.81 -67.49
C LEU A 86 -3.92 70.24 -67.34
N GLU A 87 -4.09 71.01 -68.41
CA GLU A 87 -4.71 72.33 -68.31
C GLU A 87 -6.23 72.24 -68.33
N ASN A 88 -6.79 71.47 -69.26
CA ASN A 88 -8.24 71.35 -69.42
C ASN A 88 -8.87 70.62 -68.22
N LEU A 89 -8.19 69.61 -67.67
CA LEU A 89 -8.58 69.00 -66.40
C LEU A 89 -8.65 70.03 -65.25
N LYS A 90 -7.67 70.93 -65.14
CA LYS A 90 -7.60 71.94 -64.05
C LYS A 90 -8.64 73.05 -64.20
N LYS A 91 -9.02 73.41 -65.43
CA LYS A 91 -10.03 74.46 -65.72
C LYS A 91 -11.44 74.07 -65.24
N GLU A 92 -11.78 72.78 -65.24
CA GLU A 92 -13.13 72.26 -64.95
C GLU A 92 -13.24 71.52 -63.60
N LEU A 93 -12.21 71.60 -62.75
CA LEU A 93 -12.18 70.98 -61.42
C LEU A 93 -12.96 71.81 -60.39
N LYS A 94 -14.02 71.24 -59.83
CA LYS A 94 -14.85 71.86 -58.78
C LYS A 94 -14.37 71.43 -57.41
N ILE A 95 -13.77 72.36 -56.67
CA ILE A 95 -13.30 72.14 -55.29
C ILE A 95 -14.36 72.68 -54.31
N LYS A 96 -14.73 71.88 -53.31
CA LYS A 96 -15.68 72.24 -52.24
C LYS A 96 -15.07 71.91 -50.87
N PRO A 97 -15.05 72.84 -49.89
CA PRO A 97 -14.73 72.50 -48.51
C PRO A 97 -15.71 71.45 -47.95
N GLN A 98 -15.18 70.46 -47.23
CA GLN A 98 -15.91 69.35 -46.61
C GLN A 98 -15.27 69.05 -45.24
N LYS A 99 -15.20 70.07 -44.37
CA LYS A 99 -14.64 69.92 -43.01
C LYS A 99 -15.60 69.15 -42.11
N ASN A 100 -15.23 67.91 -41.78
CA ASN A 100 -15.89 67.02 -40.82
C ASN A 100 -14.79 66.28 -40.04
N THR A 101 -15.00 65.99 -38.77
CA THR A 101 -14.06 65.22 -37.94
C THR A 101 -14.85 64.27 -37.03
N GLN A 102 -14.43 63.01 -37.04
CA GLN A 102 -15.08 61.89 -36.38
C GLN A 102 -14.03 61.11 -35.58
N VAL A 103 -14.43 60.59 -34.42
CA VAL A 103 -13.55 59.82 -33.54
C VAL A 103 -14.30 58.60 -33.01
N ASP A 104 -13.88 57.42 -33.46
CA ASP A 104 -14.48 56.14 -33.11
C ASP A 104 -13.58 55.37 -32.14
N ILE A 105 -14.19 54.57 -31.25
CA ILE A 105 -13.46 53.68 -30.33
C ILE A 105 -13.83 52.24 -30.64
N ILE A 106 -12.92 51.60 -31.35
CA ILE A 106 -13.04 50.27 -31.94
C ILE A 106 -12.57 49.25 -30.91
N THR A 107 -13.37 48.23 -30.64
CA THR A 107 -13.00 47.17 -29.69
C THR A 107 -12.87 45.78 -30.34
N LEU A 108 -13.25 45.65 -31.61
CA LEU A 108 -13.07 44.43 -32.40
C LEU A 108 -11.85 44.60 -33.34
N ASP A 109 -11.12 43.51 -33.56
CA ASP A 109 -9.93 43.45 -34.43
C ASP A 109 -10.15 42.54 -35.65
N SER A 110 -11.40 42.08 -35.85
CA SER A 110 -11.82 41.32 -37.04
C SER A 110 -11.71 42.18 -38.29
N LEU A 111 -11.40 41.55 -39.42
CA LEU A 111 -11.19 42.25 -40.68
C LEU A 111 -12.50 42.90 -41.17
N ASP A 112 -13.65 42.31 -40.85
CA ASP A 112 -14.97 42.90 -41.16
C ASP A 112 -15.11 44.32 -40.57
N GLU A 113 -14.80 44.48 -39.28
CA GLU A 113 -14.86 45.75 -38.55
C GLU A 113 -13.93 46.78 -39.20
N LYS A 114 -12.67 46.40 -39.45
CA LYS A 114 -11.66 47.28 -40.07
C LYS A 114 -12.08 47.72 -41.48
N THR A 115 -12.58 46.79 -42.29
CA THR A 115 -13.05 47.08 -43.66
C THR A 115 -14.29 47.98 -43.66
N SER A 116 -15.16 47.84 -42.66
CA SER A 116 -16.36 48.68 -42.50
C SER A 116 -16.01 50.12 -42.13
N ILE A 117 -15.10 50.32 -41.16
CA ILE A 117 -14.66 51.65 -40.70
C ILE A 117 -13.92 52.43 -41.80
N LEU A 118 -13.20 51.71 -42.66
CA LEU A 118 -12.53 52.26 -43.84
C LEU A 118 -13.45 52.38 -45.07
N ASN A 119 -14.77 52.19 -44.94
CA ASN A 119 -15.76 52.27 -46.03
C ASN A 119 -15.39 51.40 -47.26
N MET A 120 -14.82 50.22 -47.05
CA MET A 120 -14.39 49.35 -48.14
C MET A 120 -15.57 48.59 -48.76
N SER A 121 -15.76 48.73 -50.07
CA SER A 121 -16.77 47.96 -50.82
C SER A 121 -16.43 46.46 -50.88
N THR A 122 -17.44 45.60 -51.07
CA THR A 122 -17.27 44.13 -51.16
C THR A 122 -16.21 43.71 -52.19
N SER A 123 -16.15 44.40 -53.34
CA SER A 123 -15.17 44.14 -54.40
C SER A 123 -13.75 44.53 -53.97
N LEU A 124 -13.58 45.68 -53.31
CA LEU A 124 -12.29 46.14 -52.78
C LEU A 124 -11.79 45.22 -51.63
N LYS A 125 -12.72 44.77 -50.78
CA LYS A 125 -12.48 43.81 -49.70
C LYS A 125 -12.01 42.45 -50.23
N ALA A 126 -12.60 41.96 -51.33
CA ALA A 126 -12.15 40.73 -52.00
C ALA A 126 -10.67 40.83 -52.47
N SER A 127 -10.30 41.95 -53.09
CA SER A 127 -8.92 42.19 -53.54
C SER A 127 -7.92 42.34 -52.40
N PHE A 128 -8.29 42.99 -51.30
CA PHE A 128 -7.47 43.05 -50.09
C PHE A 128 -7.24 41.64 -49.50
N LEU A 129 -8.31 40.83 -49.35
CA LEU A 129 -8.20 39.44 -48.87
C LEU A 129 -7.25 38.60 -49.75
N CYS A 130 -7.24 38.85 -51.06
CA CYS A 130 -6.36 38.18 -52.03
C CYS A 130 -4.92 38.72 -52.07
N GLY A 131 -4.63 39.86 -51.42
CA GLY A 131 -3.33 40.53 -51.52
C GLY A 131 -3.06 41.22 -52.86
N LEU A 132 -4.11 41.62 -53.60
CA LEU A 132 -3.98 42.42 -54.84
C LEU A 132 -3.75 43.91 -54.59
N ILE A 133 -4.03 44.40 -53.38
CA ILE A 133 -3.96 45.82 -53.00
C ILE A 133 -2.91 46.00 -51.91
N GLU A 134 -1.90 46.82 -52.21
CA GLU A 134 -1.01 47.38 -51.19
C GLU A 134 -1.66 48.62 -50.55
N VAL A 135 -1.45 48.79 -49.24
CA VAL A 135 -2.09 49.83 -48.42
C VAL A 135 -1.04 50.63 -47.66
N ASP A 136 -1.21 51.95 -47.61
CA ASP A 136 -0.25 52.89 -47.01
C ASP A 136 -0.93 53.85 -46.00
N GLY A 137 -0.13 54.68 -45.33
CA GLY A 137 -0.56 55.63 -44.31
C GLY A 137 -1.32 54.93 -43.17
N ALA A 138 -2.46 55.50 -42.80
CA ALA A 138 -3.38 54.95 -41.80
C ALA A 138 -3.94 53.58 -42.20
N ALA A 139 -4.08 53.28 -43.49
CA ALA A 139 -4.66 52.02 -43.96
C ALA A 139 -3.79 50.78 -43.68
N LYS A 140 -2.50 50.96 -43.32
CA LYS A 140 -1.63 49.89 -42.79
C LYS A 140 -2.22 49.17 -41.57
N TYR A 141 -3.13 49.82 -40.82
CA TYR A 141 -3.92 49.20 -39.74
C TYR A 141 -4.70 47.94 -40.18
N LEU A 142 -5.07 47.81 -41.47
CA LEU A 142 -5.70 46.59 -41.99
C LEU A 142 -4.82 45.34 -41.81
N ASN A 143 -3.49 45.48 -41.95
CA ASN A 143 -2.53 44.39 -41.81
C ASN A 143 -2.14 44.11 -40.35
N ASP A 144 -2.42 45.04 -39.42
CA ASP A 144 -2.07 44.93 -38.00
C ASP A 144 -3.01 43.99 -37.24
N THR A 145 -2.83 42.68 -37.39
CA THR A 145 -3.59 41.68 -36.63
C THR A 145 -2.97 41.42 -35.26
N LYS A 146 -3.80 41.14 -34.25
CA LYS A 146 -3.33 40.65 -32.94
C LYS A 146 -2.33 39.49 -33.07
N SER A 147 -1.34 39.51 -32.17
CA SER A 147 -0.31 38.47 -32.10
C SER A 147 -0.69 37.28 -31.21
N SER A 148 -1.76 37.41 -30.41
CA SER A 148 -2.12 36.50 -29.32
C SER A 148 -3.62 36.59 -28.98
N LYS A 149 -4.24 35.49 -28.54
CA LYS A 149 -5.61 35.54 -27.99
C LYS A 149 -5.69 36.16 -26.59
N ARG A 150 -4.56 36.29 -25.88
CA ARG A 150 -4.47 36.92 -24.55
C ARG A 150 -4.23 38.44 -24.62
N GLN A 151 -4.19 38.99 -25.84
CA GLN A 151 -4.00 40.40 -26.12
C GLN A 151 -5.36 41.11 -26.12
N SER A 152 -5.65 41.85 -25.05
CA SER A 152 -6.74 42.83 -25.02
C SER A 152 -6.33 44.02 -25.89
N ARG A 153 -7.23 44.51 -26.74
CA ARG A 153 -6.99 45.60 -27.68
C ARG A 153 -8.18 46.54 -27.71
N VAL A 154 -7.89 47.83 -27.79
CA VAL A 154 -8.83 48.90 -28.17
C VAL A 154 -8.09 49.82 -29.14
N THR A 155 -8.73 50.21 -30.23
CA THR A 155 -8.18 51.13 -31.22
C THR A 155 -9.01 52.40 -31.24
N LEU A 156 -8.40 53.56 -31.05
CA LEU A 156 -9.03 54.86 -31.31
C LEU A 156 -8.79 55.21 -32.78
N HIS A 157 -9.85 55.50 -33.52
CA HIS A 157 -9.80 55.94 -34.91
C HIS A 157 -10.19 57.40 -34.99
N TYR A 158 -9.24 58.27 -35.35
CA TYR A 158 -9.49 59.66 -35.70
C TYR A 158 -9.61 59.75 -37.23
N ARG A 159 -10.69 60.33 -37.74
CA ARG A 159 -10.91 60.60 -39.17
C ARG A 159 -11.27 62.08 -39.33
N THR A 160 -10.56 62.75 -40.23
CA THR A 160 -10.91 64.10 -40.68
C THR A 160 -11.09 64.12 -42.19
N THR A 161 -11.87 65.08 -42.68
CA THR A 161 -12.01 65.42 -44.10
C THR A 161 -11.86 66.92 -44.27
N THR A 162 -11.31 67.37 -45.40
CA THR A 162 -10.96 68.78 -45.64
C THR A 162 -11.69 69.36 -46.83
N ARG A 163 -11.56 68.73 -48.00
CA ARG A 163 -12.14 69.19 -49.27
C ARG A 163 -12.49 68.04 -50.20
N MET A 164 -13.51 68.23 -51.03
CA MET A 164 -13.90 67.38 -52.13
C MET A 164 -13.52 68.05 -53.45
N GLU A 165 -12.74 67.37 -54.29
CA GLU A 165 -12.41 67.78 -55.65
C GLU A 165 -13.21 66.91 -56.63
N GLN A 166 -13.91 67.51 -57.60
CA GLN A 166 -14.80 66.79 -58.50
C GLN A 166 -14.77 67.35 -59.93
N LEU A 167 -14.77 66.49 -60.95
CA LEU A 167 -14.96 66.89 -62.34
C LEU A 167 -16.39 67.36 -62.60
N SER A 168 -16.56 68.37 -63.46
CA SER A 168 -17.88 68.74 -63.97
C SER A 168 -18.41 67.68 -64.94
N MET A 169 -19.67 67.26 -64.79
CA MET A 169 -20.31 66.27 -65.69
C MET A 169 -20.32 66.71 -67.17
N SER A 170 -20.23 68.01 -67.45
CA SER A 170 -20.03 68.57 -68.81
C SER A 170 -18.76 68.03 -69.50
N HIS A 171 -17.72 67.71 -68.74
CA HIS A 171 -16.42 67.31 -69.28
C HIS A 171 -16.35 65.82 -69.69
N LEU A 172 -17.32 65.00 -69.26
CA LEU A 172 -17.38 63.57 -69.58
C LEU A 172 -17.97 63.25 -70.97
N GLY A 173 -18.51 64.24 -71.69
CA GLY A 173 -18.99 64.00 -73.05
C GLY A 173 -17.86 63.60 -74.00
N ARG A 174 -18.06 62.55 -74.81
CA ARG A 174 -17.05 61.99 -75.76
C ARG A 174 -16.42 63.02 -76.71
N GLN A 175 -17.08 64.15 -76.95
CA GLN A 175 -16.58 65.29 -77.75
C GLN A 175 -15.46 66.09 -77.06
N ASN A 176 -15.34 65.98 -75.73
CA ASN A 176 -14.38 66.71 -74.89
C ASN A 176 -13.18 65.83 -74.49
N ILE A 177 -13.10 64.59 -74.98
CA ILE A 177 -12.03 63.64 -74.68
C ILE A 177 -10.90 63.83 -75.70
N ILE A 178 -9.66 63.95 -75.21
CA ILE A 178 -8.49 64.32 -76.01
C ILE A 178 -7.66 63.09 -76.39
N TYR A 179 -7.66 62.05 -75.53
CA TYR A 179 -6.90 60.82 -75.72
C TYR A 179 -7.83 59.59 -75.72
N PRO A 180 -8.57 59.32 -76.82
CA PRO A 180 -9.52 58.21 -76.92
C PRO A 180 -8.86 56.82 -77.05
N GLU A 181 -7.56 56.75 -77.31
CA GLU A 181 -6.81 55.50 -77.54
C GLU A 181 -6.89 54.53 -76.35
N VAL A 182 -7.11 55.07 -75.14
CA VAL A 182 -7.38 54.33 -73.90
C VAL A 182 -8.51 53.30 -74.06
N PHE A 183 -9.54 53.64 -74.85
CA PHE A 183 -10.69 52.76 -75.07
C PHE A 183 -10.34 51.56 -75.94
N GLU A 184 -9.58 51.76 -77.02
CA GLU A 184 -9.14 50.70 -77.93
C GLU A 184 -8.10 49.79 -77.26
N GLN A 185 -7.18 50.38 -76.50
CA GLN A 185 -6.14 49.66 -75.73
C GLN A 185 -6.70 48.83 -74.57
N LYS A 186 -7.92 49.14 -74.09
CA LYS A 186 -8.60 48.44 -72.98
C LYS A 186 -7.75 48.37 -71.69
N SER A 187 -6.92 49.39 -71.48
CA SER A 187 -5.99 49.51 -70.35
C SER A 187 -6.72 49.76 -69.04
N ALA A 188 -7.74 50.62 -69.04
CA ALA A 188 -8.52 51.01 -67.87
C ALA A 188 -10.01 50.63 -68.01
N THR A 189 -10.71 50.49 -66.87
CA THR A 189 -12.17 50.29 -66.83
C THR A 189 -12.94 51.51 -66.32
N HIS A 190 -12.29 52.38 -65.54
CA HIS A 190 -12.89 53.58 -64.95
C HIS A 190 -11.94 54.78 -64.99
N VAL A 191 -12.50 56.00 -64.85
CA VAL A 191 -11.76 57.25 -64.59
C VAL A 191 -12.19 57.86 -63.27
N VAL A 192 -11.25 58.42 -62.50
CA VAL A 192 -11.52 59.12 -61.24
C VAL A 192 -12.24 60.44 -61.52
N THR A 193 -13.47 60.58 -61.06
CA THR A 193 -14.30 61.78 -61.25
C THR A 193 -14.52 62.60 -60.00
N GLY A 194 -14.19 62.05 -58.82
CA GLY A 194 -14.11 62.82 -57.59
C GLY A 194 -13.19 62.19 -56.54
N VAL A 195 -12.58 63.02 -55.70
CA VAL A 195 -11.71 62.64 -54.59
C VAL A 195 -12.02 63.50 -53.37
N LEU A 196 -12.38 62.86 -52.26
CA LEU A 196 -12.52 63.48 -50.95
C LEU A 196 -11.18 63.35 -50.22
N TYR A 197 -10.56 64.49 -49.93
CA TYR A 197 -9.31 64.59 -49.20
C TYR A 197 -9.57 64.75 -47.71
N GLY A 198 -8.60 64.30 -46.91
CA GLY A 198 -8.66 64.29 -45.46
C GLY A 198 -7.41 63.66 -44.89
N ALA A 199 -7.54 63.07 -43.70
CA ALA A 199 -6.52 62.24 -43.10
C ALA A 199 -7.15 61.36 -42.02
N GLN A 200 -6.54 60.21 -41.76
CA GLN A 200 -6.95 59.26 -40.74
C GLN A 200 -5.77 58.95 -39.81
N THR A 201 -6.06 58.50 -38.59
CA THR A 201 -5.07 57.97 -37.66
C THR A 201 -5.71 56.92 -36.76
N PHE A 202 -5.16 55.71 -36.76
CA PHE A 202 -5.50 54.64 -35.83
C PHE A 202 -4.46 54.57 -34.72
N PHE A 203 -4.89 54.77 -33.48
CA PHE A 203 -4.09 54.60 -32.27
C PHE A 203 -4.45 53.24 -31.66
N VAL A 204 -3.58 52.24 -31.81
CA VAL A 204 -3.78 50.87 -31.33
C VAL A 204 -3.17 50.76 -29.93
N PHE A 205 -3.99 50.41 -28.95
CA PHE A 205 -3.58 50.17 -27.57
C PHE A 205 -3.76 48.70 -27.22
N ASP A 206 -2.65 48.02 -26.90
CA ASP A 206 -2.60 46.59 -26.61
C ASP A 206 -2.14 46.30 -25.17
N GLN A 207 -2.85 45.40 -24.49
CA GLN A 207 -2.56 44.96 -23.12
C GLN A 207 -2.50 43.43 -23.03
N TRP A 208 -1.47 42.89 -22.36
CA TRP A 208 -1.23 41.46 -22.22
C TRP A 208 -1.92 40.86 -21.00
N ASP A 209 -2.49 39.65 -21.14
CA ASP A 209 -3.14 38.81 -20.11
C ASP A 209 -4.28 39.46 -19.29
N SER A 210 -4.62 40.72 -19.58
CA SER A 210 -5.70 41.48 -18.95
C SER A 210 -7.09 41.01 -19.40
N LYS A 211 -7.89 40.58 -18.41
CA LYS A 211 -9.32 40.27 -18.57
C LYS A 211 -10.20 41.53 -18.63
N GLU A 212 -9.63 42.71 -18.39
CA GLU A 212 -10.38 43.93 -18.06
C GLU A 212 -10.45 44.92 -19.24
N LYS A 213 -10.69 44.40 -20.45
CA LYS A 213 -10.85 45.18 -21.69
C LYS A 213 -11.78 46.39 -21.54
N GLY A 214 -12.84 46.30 -20.74
CA GLY A 214 -13.76 47.40 -20.46
C GLY A 214 -13.15 48.56 -19.65
N LYS A 215 -12.12 48.31 -18.82
CA LYS A 215 -11.36 49.40 -18.16
C LYS A 215 -10.48 50.13 -19.16
N LEU A 216 -9.81 49.41 -20.07
CA LEU A 216 -9.03 49.99 -21.16
C LEU A 216 -9.91 50.85 -22.09
N GLU A 217 -11.10 50.34 -22.44
CA GLU A 217 -12.09 51.09 -23.23
C GLU A 217 -12.57 52.36 -22.49
N ALA A 218 -12.82 52.29 -21.19
CA ALA A 218 -13.18 53.44 -20.37
C ALA A 218 -12.05 54.48 -20.25
N LEU A 219 -10.80 54.02 -20.06
CA LEU A 219 -9.61 54.88 -20.03
C LEU A 219 -9.49 55.68 -21.34
N ILE A 220 -9.58 55.02 -22.49
CA ILE A 220 -9.46 55.68 -23.80
C ILE A 220 -10.64 56.63 -24.03
N LYS A 221 -11.87 56.25 -23.67
CA LYS A 221 -13.04 57.17 -23.73
C LYS A 221 -12.85 58.43 -22.88
N ASN A 222 -12.29 58.31 -21.67
CA ASN A 222 -12.07 59.42 -20.76
C ASN A 222 -11.02 60.43 -21.27
N PHE A 223 -10.01 59.98 -22.01
CA PHE A 223 -8.87 60.81 -22.44
C PHE A 223 -8.91 61.27 -23.91
N PHE A 224 -9.72 60.64 -24.77
CA PHE A 224 -9.73 60.90 -26.22
C PHE A 224 -11.14 61.22 -26.77
N SER A 225 -11.97 61.93 -26.01
CA SER A 225 -13.30 62.39 -26.45
C SER A 225 -13.25 63.63 -27.36
N ILE A 226 -14.28 63.84 -28.18
CA ILE A 226 -14.44 65.02 -29.06
C ILE A 226 -14.89 66.27 -28.29
N ASP A 227 -15.72 66.09 -27.25
CA ASP A 227 -16.21 67.18 -26.38
C ASP A 227 -15.08 67.74 -25.49
N GLY A 228 -14.23 68.56 -26.11
CA GLY A 228 -12.98 69.04 -25.54
C GLY A 228 -13.16 69.98 -24.35
N LYS A 229 -13.17 69.43 -23.14
CA LYS A 229 -12.62 70.06 -21.91
C LYS A 229 -12.64 69.11 -20.72
N ARG A 230 -11.45 68.63 -20.32
CA ARG A 230 -11.17 68.21 -18.94
C ARG A 230 -9.67 68.17 -18.68
N ASP A 231 -9.22 68.94 -17.69
CA ASP A 231 -7.94 68.72 -17.01
C ASP A 231 -8.03 67.49 -16.10
N LEU A 232 -8.39 66.33 -16.68
CA LEU A 232 -8.36 65.05 -15.99
C LEU A 232 -6.91 64.69 -15.71
N LYS A 233 -6.46 64.98 -14.48
CA LYS A 233 -5.26 64.34 -13.96
C LYS A 233 -5.56 62.84 -13.86
N MET A 234 -4.76 62.02 -14.55
CA MET A 234 -4.80 60.57 -14.42
C MET A 234 -4.74 60.20 -12.94
N THR A 235 -5.69 59.40 -12.47
CA THR A 235 -5.62 58.77 -11.15
C THR A 235 -4.45 57.78 -11.14
N ASP A 236 -3.99 57.36 -9.97
CA ASP A 236 -2.88 56.41 -9.91
C ASP A 236 -3.25 55.03 -10.51
N ALA A 237 -4.54 54.67 -10.48
CA ALA A 237 -5.06 53.51 -11.20
C ALA A 237 -5.11 53.70 -12.74
N ASP A 238 -5.38 54.91 -13.24
CA ASP A 238 -5.28 55.21 -14.68
C ASP A 238 -3.83 55.08 -15.18
N LYS A 239 -2.85 55.49 -14.35
CA LYS A 239 -1.41 55.35 -14.64
C LYS A 239 -0.98 53.88 -14.65
N GLU A 240 -1.35 53.11 -13.62
CA GLU A 240 -1.04 51.67 -13.54
C GLU A 240 -1.54 50.90 -14.77
N ILE A 241 -2.73 51.25 -15.29
CA ILE A 241 -3.23 50.68 -16.54
C ILE A 241 -2.39 51.16 -17.74
N ALA A 242 -2.14 52.48 -17.85
CA ALA A 242 -1.44 53.09 -18.99
C ALA A 242 0.03 52.67 -19.12
N ASP A 243 0.75 52.51 -18.02
CA ASP A 243 2.15 52.05 -17.96
C ASP A 243 2.30 50.56 -18.38
N HIS A 244 1.17 49.86 -18.56
CA HIS A 244 1.10 48.48 -19.05
C HIS A 244 0.46 48.37 -20.45
N LEU A 245 0.31 49.48 -21.19
CA LEU A 245 -0.14 49.49 -22.57
C LEU A 245 1.03 49.59 -23.55
N ASN A 246 1.07 48.66 -24.49
CA ASN A 246 1.84 48.85 -25.72
C ASN A 246 1.04 49.77 -26.65
N PHE A 247 1.62 50.90 -27.03
CA PHE A 247 1.05 51.81 -28.03
C PHE A 247 1.70 51.58 -29.40
N THR A 248 0.89 51.62 -30.45
CA THR A 248 1.32 51.64 -31.86
C THR A 248 0.32 52.48 -32.64
N PHE A 249 0.75 53.23 -33.66
CA PHE A 249 -0.16 54.03 -34.46
C PHE A 249 0.12 53.94 -35.95
N TYR A 250 -0.94 54.11 -36.73
CA TYR A 250 -0.94 54.15 -38.19
C TYR A 250 -1.61 55.46 -38.61
N SER A 251 -0.89 56.33 -39.32
CA SER A 251 -1.33 57.69 -39.64
C SER A 251 -0.98 58.07 -41.06
N ASP A 252 -1.75 58.98 -41.64
CA ASP A 252 -1.40 59.64 -42.90
C ASP A 252 -0.44 60.84 -42.70
N PHE A 253 -0.21 61.25 -41.44
CA PHE A 253 0.75 62.30 -41.08
C PHE A 253 2.14 61.74 -40.77
N LEU A 254 3.17 62.50 -41.10
CA LEU A 254 4.56 62.24 -40.73
C LEU A 254 4.86 62.78 -39.32
N PHE A 255 5.58 62.00 -38.52
CA PHE A 255 6.06 62.39 -37.18
C PHE A 255 7.52 61.97 -37.01
N ASP A 256 8.37 62.85 -36.46
CA ASP A 256 9.83 62.71 -36.52
C ASP A 256 10.46 61.68 -35.57
N HIS A 257 9.70 61.06 -34.66
CA HIS A 257 10.24 60.28 -33.53
C HIS A 257 9.49 58.97 -33.26
N ASN A 258 10.18 57.98 -32.70
CA ASN A 258 9.59 56.74 -32.19
C ASN A 258 8.82 57.02 -30.90
N LEU A 259 7.50 57.13 -31.01
CA LEU A 259 6.57 57.43 -29.93
C LEU A 259 5.81 56.16 -29.53
N THR A 260 5.96 55.71 -28.28
CA THR A 260 5.53 54.35 -27.85
C THR A 260 4.80 54.30 -26.51
N SER A 261 4.49 55.44 -25.88
CA SER A 261 3.76 55.50 -24.62
C SER A 261 2.34 56.07 -24.78
N PHE A 262 1.48 55.83 -23.78
CA PHE A 262 0.14 56.43 -23.71
C PHE A 262 0.19 57.98 -23.66
N GLN A 263 1.22 58.56 -23.05
CA GLN A 263 1.42 60.01 -23.00
C GLN A 263 1.76 60.57 -24.39
N ASP A 264 2.52 59.83 -25.20
CA ASP A 264 2.80 60.24 -26.59
C ASP A 264 1.54 60.19 -27.45
N ALA A 265 0.70 59.17 -27.28
CA ALA A 265 -0.60 59.08 -27.96
C ALA A 265 -1.49 60.31 -27.65
N MET A 266 -1.54 60.75 -26.39
CA MET A 266 -2.23 61.99 -26.01
C MET A 266 -1.58 63.24 -26.65
N GLN A 267 -0.25 63.31 -26.74
CA GLN A 267 0.43 64.43 -27.40
C GLN A 267 0.17 64.48 -28.90
N ILE A 268 0.14 63.33 -29.59
CA ILE A 268 -0.21 63.23 -31.02
C ILE A 268 -1.66 63.68 -31.22
N TYR A 269 -2.62 63.11 -30.49
CA TYR A 269 -4.04 63.44 -30.62
C TYR A 269 -4.33 64.93 -30.42
N ASN A 270 -3.71 65.57 -29.42
CA ASN A 270 -3.84 67.02 -29.19
C ASN A 270 -3.17 67.90 -30.27
N LYS A 271 -2.30 67.34 -31.11
CA LYS A 271 -1.72 68.02 -32.28
C LYS A 271 -2.52 67.82 -33.56
N LEU A 272 -3.20 66.67 -33.74
CA LEU A 272 -3.88 66.32 -34.99
C LEU A 272 -4.75 67.44 -35.57
N PRO A 273 -5.67 68.10 -34.83
CA PRO A 273 -6.51 69.18 -35.38
C PRO A 273 -5.71 70.34 -36.01
N LYS A 274 -4.55 70.67 -35.42
CA LYS A 274 -3.72 71.80 -35.88
C LYS A 274 -3.01 71.51 -37.19
N HIS A 275 -2.46 70.30 -37.35
CA HIS A 275 -1.79 69.88 -38.58
C HIS A 275 -2.70 69.94 -39.82
N ILE A 276 -4.02 69.84 -39.63
CA ILE A 276 -5.03 69.86 -40.70
C ILE A 276 -5.43 71.30 -41.08
N ASP A 277 -5.57 72.18 -40.09
CA ASP A 277 -5.95 73.57 -40.30
C ASP A 277 -4.77 74.48 -40.72
N GLU A 278 -3.51 74.07 -40.44
CA GLU A 278 -2.30 74.85 -40.75
C GLU A 278 -1.67 74.52 -42.13
N ASP A 279 -1.83 73.32 -42.69
CA ASP A 279 -1.38 73.00 -44.07
C ASP A 279 -2.29 72.01 -44.82
N GLU A 280 -3.16 72.54 -45.69
CA GLU A 280 -4.03 71.74 -46.57
C GLU A 280 -3.30 70.84 -47.59
N LYS A 281 -1.97 70.94 -47.73
CA LYS A 281 -1.16 70.04 -48.57
C LYS A 281 -0.90 68.68 -47.92
N LEU A 282 -1.09 68.57 -46.61
CA LEU A 282 -0.95 67.30 -45.87
C LEU A 282 -2.19 66.40 -46.00
N ALA A 283 -3.29 66.90 -46.59
CA ALA A 283 -4.50 66.12 -46.80
C ALA A 283 -4.33 65.11 -47.95
N VAL A 284 -4.49 63.82 -47.64
CA VAL A 284 -4.42 62.70 -48.59
C VAL A 284 -5.82 62.31 -49.10
N PRO A 285 -5.92 61.59 -50.24
CA PRO A 285 -7.16 60.96 -50.66
C PRO A 285 -7.67 59.97 -49.61
N VAL A 286 -8.94 60.09 -49.21
CA VAL A 286 -9.61 59.17 -48.27
C VAL A 286 -10.67 58.32 -48.99
N GLN A 287 -11.50 58.95 -49.83
CA GLN A 287 -12.63 58.31 -50.51
C GLN A 287 -12.76 58.87 -51.94
N VAL A 288 -13.07 58.02 -52.92
CA VAL A 288 -13.05 58.36 -54.36
C VAL A 288 -14.26 57.84 -55.12
N TRP A 289 -14.60 58.53 -56.21
CA TRP A 289 -15.72 58.20 -57.09
C TRP A 289 -15.21 57.96 -58.52
N LEU A 290 -15.48 56.76 -59.03
CA LEU A 290 -14.98 56.23 -60.30
C LEU A 290 -16.12 56.14 -61.31
N HIS A 291 -15.99 56.79 -62.47
CA HIS A 291 -16.98 56.69 -63.55
C HIS A 291 -16.60 55.60 -64.56
N PRO A 292 -17.50 54.65 -64.90
CA PRO A 292 -17.18 53.58 -65.85
C PRO A 292 -16.90 54.10 -67.26
N LEU A 293 -15.76 53.72 -67.85
CA LEU A 293 -15.39 54.16 -69.21
C LEU A 293 -16.36 53.65 -70.28
N LYS A 294 -17.02 52.50 -70.04
CA LYS A 294 -18.04 51.92 -70.95
C LYS A 294 -19.24 52.84 -71.22
N HIS A 295 -19.47 53.87 -70.39
CA HIS A 295 -20.51 54.88 -70.61
C HIS A 295 -20.02 56.06 -71.48
N LEU A 296 -18.70 56.19 -71.66
CA LEU A 296 -18.07 57.21 -72.51
C LEU A 296 -17.81 56.66 -73.92
N ASP A 297 -17.36 55.40 -73.98
CA ASP A 297 -17.16 54.64 -75.22
C ASP A 297 -17.42 53.14 -74.98
N SER A 298 -18.23 52.51 -75.82
CA SER A 298 -18.60 51.10 -75.67
C SER A 298 -17.47 50.11 -76.01
N GLN A 299 -16.36 50.59 -76.59
CA GLN A 299 -15.17 49.76 -76.80
C GLN A 299 -14.30 49.60 -75.54
N ALA A 300 -14.48 50.45 -74.52
CA ALA A 300 -13.67 50.44 -73.31
C ALA A 300 -13.68 49.08 -72.58
N ALA A 301 -12.67 48.82 -71.75
CA ALA A 301 -12.72 47.67 -70.87
C ALA A 301 -13.86 47.82 -69.85
N GLN A 302 -14.45 46.70 -69.44
CA GLN A 302 -15.45 46.64 -68.38
C GLN A 302 -15.14 45.54 -67.38
N LEU A 303 -15.61 45.74 -66.14
CA LEU A 303 -15.76 44.68 -65.15
C LEU A 303 -16.91 43.77 -65.60
N VAL A 304 -16.64 42.48 -65.84
CA VAL A 304 -17.61 41.57 -66.46
C VAL A 304 -18.48 40.87 -65.41
N GLN A 305 -17.91 40.53 -64.24
CA GLN A 305 -18.59 39.89 -63.12
C GLN A 305 -18.06 40.40 -61.78
N GLU A 306 -18.91 40.47 -60.76
CA GLU A 306 -18.54 40.77 -59.37
C GLU A 306 -18.69 39.52 -58.49
N ILE A 307 -17.76 39.28 -57.56
CA ILE A 307 -17.81 38.12 -56.68
C ILE A 307 -18.95 38.27 -55.68
N SER A 308 -19.75 37.21 -55.51
CA SER A 308 -20.83 37.19 -54.53
C SER A 308 -20.32 37.42 -53.10
N LEU A 309 -21.03 38.25 -52.34
CA LEU A 309 -20.70 38.56 -50.94
C LEU A 309 -20.49 37.29 -50.10
N ALA A 310 -21.26 36.23 -50.36
CA ALA A 310 -21.16 34.94 -49.68
C ALA A 310 -19.81 34.23 -49.87
N LEU A 311 -19.11 34.43 -51.00
CA LEU A 311 -17.77 33.88 -51.23
C LEU A 311 -16.66 34.79 -50.67
N VAL A 312 -16.88 36.11 -50.65
CA VAL A 312 -15.99 37.06 -49.96
C VAL A 312 -15.98 36.77 -48.45
N SER A 313 -17.15 36.63 -47.82
CA SER A 313 -17.27 36.26 -46.40
C SER A 313 -16.62 34.92 -46.08
N LYS A 314 -16.87 33.85 -46.86
CA LYS A 314 -16.22 32.54 -46.65
C LYS A 314 -14.71 32.59 -46.81
N SER A 315 -14.20 33.43 -47.71
CA SER A 315 -12.75 33.61 -47.90
C SER A 315 -12.12 34.34 -46.71
N GLN A 316 -12.82 35.33 -46.14
CA GLN A 316 -12.44 36.00 -44.89
C GLN A 316 -12.47 35.02 -43.71
N GLU A 317 -13.56 34.28 -43.49
CA GLU A 317 -13.71 33.31 -42.40
C GLU A 317 -12.53 32.31 -42.34
N ILE A 318 -12.03 31.90 -43.51
CA ILE A 318 -10.87 31.00 -43.64
C ILE A 318 -9.56 31.69 -43.27
N LEU A 319 -9.37 32.95 -43.67
CA LEU A 319 -8.16 33.70 -43.36
C LEU A 319 -8.09 34.09 -41.87
N GLU A 320 -9.21 34.54 -41.30
CA GLU A 320 -9.35 34.82 -39.87
C GLU A 320 -9.18 33.54 -39.02
N GLU A 321 -9.64 32.38 -39.50
CA GLU A 321 -9.36 31.08 -38.85
C GLU A 321 -7.87 30.72 -38.86
N LEU A 322 -7.18 30.91 -39.99
CA LEU A 322 -5.74 30.62 -40.08
C LEU A 322 -4.95 31.55 -39.15
N ASP A 323 -5.32 32.84 -39.07
CA ASP A 323 -4.75 33.79 -38.13
C ASP A 323 -5.10 33.44 -36.67
N GLU A 324 -6.30 32.93 -36.40
CA GLU A 324 -6.68 32.37 -35.09
C GLU A 324 -5.75 31.21 -34.69
N HIS A 325 -5.46 30.29 -35.60
CA HIS A 325 -4.54 29.16 -35.36
C HIS A 325 -3.10 29.64 -35.19
N ILE A 326 -2.65 30.65 -35.95
CA ILE A 326 -1.33 31.28 -35.82
C ILE A 326 -1.17 32.00 -34.47
N MET A 327 -2.18 32.76 -34.03
CA MET A 327 -2.21 33.37 -32.69
C MET A 327 -2.10 32.31 -31.58
N ARG A 328 -2.86 31.21 -31.70
CA ARG A 328 -2.77 30.09 -30.74
C ARG A 328 -1.39 29.44 -30.70
N CYS A 329 -0.69 29.35 -31.83
CA CYS A 329 0.70 28.88 -31.86
C CYS A 329 1.65 29.87 -31.15
N ASN A 330 1.45 31.18 -31.31
CA ASN A 330 2.20 32.20 -30.56
C ASN A 330 1.93 32.09 -29.05
N ASP A 331 0.68 31.89 -28.63
CA ASP A 331 0.29 31.71 -27.22
C ASP A 331 0.97 30.51 -26.57
N ILE A 332 1.06 29.40 -27.30
CA ILE A 332 1.79 28.20 -26.87
C ILE A 332 3.29 28.51 -26.70
N MET A 333 3.91 29.20 -27.67
CA MET A 333 5.34 29.57 -27.60
C MET A 333 5.67 30.64 -26.55
N LYS A 334 4.68 31.38 -26.06
CA LYS A 334 4.84 32.38 -24.99
C LYS A 334 4.58 31.84 -23.59
N ASP A 335 4.00 30.64 -23.44
CA ASP A 335 3.71 30.07 -22.13
C ASP A 335 5.01 29.69 -21.38
N SER A 336 5.16 30.16 -20.13
CA SER A 336 6.43 30.05 -19.39
C SER A 336 6.87 28.60 -19.12
N VAL A 337 5.93 27.66 -19.09
CA VAL A 337 6.17 26.21 -18.91
C VAL A 337 6.82 25.58 -20.15
N VAL A 338 6.58 26.13 -21.34
CA VAL A 338 7.12 25.61 -22.60
C VAL A 338 8.64 25.85 -22.73
N ASN A 339 9.21 26.73 -21.90
CA ASN A 339 10.67 26.86 -21.76
C ASN A 339 11.35 25.58 -21.25
N ASN A 340 10.65 24.79 -20.43
CA ASN A 340 11.18 23.55 -19.86
C ASN A 340 11.23 22.40 -20.88
N PHE A 341 10.50 22.50 -22.01
CA PHE A 341 10.37 21.45 -23.02
C PHE A 341 10.52 22.04 -24.43
N PRO A 342 11.77 22.20 -24.93
CA PRO A 342 12.04 22.78 -26.24
C PRO A 342 11.29 22.14 -27.41
N ILE A 343 10.93 20.85 -27.30
CA ILE A 343 10.10 20.13 -28.29
C ILE A 343 8.71 20.77 -28.47
N ILE A 344 8.06 21.26 -27.40
CA ILE A 344 6.73 21.88 -27.51
C ILE A 344 6.85 23.22 -28.24
N ARG A 345 7.90 24.01 -27.94
CA ARG A 345 8.24 25.26 -28.63
C ARG A 345 8.50 25.02 -30.12
N LYS A 346 9.30 24.00 -30.44
CA LYS A 346 9.63 23.59 -31.82
C LYS A 346 8.37 23.23 -32.62
N ASN A 347 7.57 22.28 -32.11
CA ASN A 347 6.36 21.81 -32.78
C ASN A 347 5.36 22.95 -33.03
N ALA A 348 5.21 23.89 -32.09
CA ALA A 348 4.34 25.06 -32.27
C ALA A 348 4.86 26.04 -33.34
N ASN A 349 6.17 26.23 -33.43
CA ASN A 349 6.78 27.07 -34.47
C ASN A 349 6.67 26.45 -35.88
N GLU A 350 6.87 25.14 -35.99
CA GLU A 350 6.68 24.39 -37.24
C GLU A 350 5.22 24.46 -37.72
N CYS A 351 4.25 24.33 -36.80
CA CYS A 351 2.83 24.44 -37.10
C CYS A 351 2.49 25.84 -37.61
N LYS A 352 2.96 26.88 -36.91
CA LYS A 352 2.86 28.28 -37.35
C LYS A 352 3.46 28.49 -38.75
N SER A 353 4.64 27.92 -39.03
CA SER A 353 5.30 28.07 -40.33
C SER A 353 4.45 27.48 -41.47
N MET A 354 3.95 26.26 -41.30
CA MET A 354 3.06 25.61 -42.26
C MET A 354 1.72 26.34 -42.43
N LEU A 355 1.13 26.87 -41.35
CA LEU A 355 -0.10 27.67 -41.42
C LEU A 355 0.11 28.97 -42.23
N ASN A 356 1.24 29.66 -42.05
CA ASN A 356 1.57 30.85 -42.85
C ASN A 356 1.81 30.50 -44.33
N GLN A 357 2.52 29.40 -44.61
CA GLN A 357 2.75 28.94 -45.99
C GLN A 357 1.43 28.54 -46.68
N TYR A 358 0.51 27.88 -45.95
CA TYR A 358 -0.83 27.59 -46.45
C TYR A 358 -1.65 28.86 -46.68
N LYS A 359 -1.62 29.83 -45.75
CA LYS A 359 -2.31 31.12 -45.90
C LYS A 359 -1.89 31.85 -47.17
N TYR A 360 -0.58 32.00 -47.39
CA TYR A 360 -0.03 32.61 -48.61
C TYR A 360 -0.45 31.85 -49.88
N THR A 361 -0.40 30.52 -49.86
CA THR A 361 -0.82 29.67 -50.99
C THR A 361 -2.30 29.86 -51.32
N PHE A 362 -3.15 29.89 -50.29
CA PHE A 362 -4.59 30.11 -50.41
C PHE A 362 -4.93 31.50 -50.95
N GLN A 363 -4.28 32.57 -50.44
CA GLN A 363 -4.45 33.93 -50.96
C GLN A 363 -4.02 34.04 -52.44
N LYS A 364 -2.91 33.39 -52.83
CA LYS A 364 -2.45 33.36 -54.22
C LYS A 364 -3.39 32.61 -55.16
N GLU A 365 -3.99 31.50 -54.71
CA GLU A 365 -5.02 30.78 -55.48
C GLU A 365 -6.29 31.63 -55.63
N LEU A 366 -6.76 32.29 -54.56
CA LEU A 366 -7.89 33.21 -54.63
C LEU A 366 -7.63 34.39 -55.58
N ALA A 367 -6.46 35.03 -55.49
CA ALA A 367 -6.05 36.14 -56.36
C ALA A 367 -6.14 35.76 -57.85
N SER A 368 -5.63 34.58 -58.22
CA SER A 368 -5.65 34.10 -59.59
C SER A 368 -7.06 33.88 -60.14
N ILE A 369 -8.01 33.42 -59.30
CA ILE A 369 -9.40 33.24 -59.72
C ILE A 369 -10.14 34.57 -59.75
N LEU A 370 -9.94 35.45 -58.76
CA LEU A 370 -10.53 36.80 -58.71
C LEU A 370 -10.25 37.60 -59.99
N LEU A 371 -9.00 37.59 -60.48
CA LEU A 371 -8.61 38.26 -61.72
C LEU A 371 -9.33 37.68 -62.94
N ASN A 372 -9.34 36.34 -63.08
CA ASN A 372 -10.00 35.68 -64.21
C ASN A 372 -11.53 35.89 -64.20
N PHE A 373 -12.16 35.79 -63.02
CA PHE A 373 -13.59 35.94 -62.82
C PHE A 373 -14.07 37.36 -63.19
N ARG A 374 -13.37 38.40 -62.72
CA ARG A 374 -13.65 39.80 -63.07
C ARG A 374 -13.51 40.09 -64.57
N GLY A 375 -12.60 39.38 -65.24
CA GLY A 375 -12.44 39.39 -66.70
C GLY A 375 -13.47 38.56 -67.49
N GLY A 376 -14.34 37.80 -66.81
CA GLY A 376 -15.32 36.91 -67.43
C GLY A 376 -14.77 35.54 -67.88
N ASN A 377 -13.54 35.20 -67.49
CA ASN A 377 -12.79 34.02 -67.94
C ASN A 377 -12.83 32.83 -66.96
N ALA A 378 -13.52 32.96 -65.81
CA ALA A 378 -13.67 31.91 -64.81
C ALA A 378 -15.10 31.90 -64.23
N SER A 379 -15.52 30.75 -63.70
CA SER A 379 -16.84 30.52 -63.12
C SER A 379 -16.85 30.59 -61.59
N GLU A 380 -18.02 30.86 -61.00
CA GLU A 380 -18.19 30.87 -59.54
C GLU A 380 -17.95 29.48 -58.91
N GLU A 381 -18.12 28.40 -59.68
CA GLU A 381 -17.81 27.04 -59.23
C GLU A 381 -16.31 26.82 -58.98
N GLU A 382 -15.42 27.41 -59.77
CA GLU A 382 -13.97 27.30 -59.57
C GLU A 382 -13.53 27.93 -58.24
N LEU A 383 -14.09 29.09 -57.92
CA LEU A 383 -13.90 29.74 -56.62
C LEU A 383 -14.46 28.89 -55.47
N GLY A 384 -15.65 28.32 -55.65
CA GLY A 384 -16.22 27.33 -54.73
C GLY A 384 -15.36 26.07 -54.57
N ASN A 385 -14.58 25.69 -55.59
CA ASN A 385 -13.69 24.53 -55.53
C ASN A 385 -12.41 24.78 -54.71
N ILE A 386 -11.90 26.01 -54.63
CA ILE A 386 -10.84 26.38 -53.65
C ILE A 386 -11.36 26.15 -52.22
N LEU A 387 -12.58 26.59 -51.91
CA LEU A 387 -13.17 26.40 -50.57
C LEU A 387 -13.34 24.90 -50.25
N LYS A 388 -13.86 24.10 -51.20
CA LYS A 388 -13.96 22.62 -51.08
C LYS A 388 -12.59 21.94 -50.93
N LYS A 389 -11.50 22.53 -51.42
CA LYS A 389 -10.13 22.01 -51.33
C LYS A 389 -9.56 22.17 -49.91
N LYS A 390 -9.80 23.30 -49.22
CA LYS A 390 -9.44 23.46 -47.80
C LYS A 390 -10.03 22.35 -46.94
N GLU A 391 -11.34 22.10 -47.03
CA GLU A 391 -12.03 21.12 -46.17
C GLU A 391 -11.60 19.66 -46.39
N LYS A 392 -10.95 19.36 -47.51
CA LYS A 392 -10.33 18.04 -47.80
C LYS A 392 -8.86 17.97 -47.35
N SER A 393 -8.18 19.12 -47.24
CA SER A 393 -6.77 19.25 -46.88
C SER A 393 -6.48 19.00 -45.38
N PRO A 394 -5.20 18.83 -44.99
CA PRO A 394 -4.77 18.83 -43.59
C PRO A 394 -4.93 20.18 -42.88
N PHE A 395 -5.41 21.22 -43.58
CA PHE A 395 -5.62 22.58 -43.07
C PHE A 395 -7.12 22.87 -42.84
N LYS A 396 -7.96 21.83 -42.68
CA LYS A 396 -9.38 21.94 -42.33
C LYS A 396 -9.59 22.27 -40.85
N LYS A 397 -10.56 23.15 -40.56
CA LYS A 397 -10.74 23.81 -39.25
C LYS A 397 -10.70 22.87 -38.05
N CYS A 398 -11.54 21.84 -38.10
CA CYS A 398 -11.78 20.92 -36.98
C CYS A 398 -10.49 20.27 -36.46
N VAL A 399 -9.57 19.85 -37.35
CA VAL A 399 -8.40 19.06 -36.93
C VAL A 399 -7.29 19.96 -36.40
N ILE A 400 -7.03 21.13 -37.00
CA ILE A 400 -6.07 22.10 -36.46
C ILE A 400 -6.56 22.63 -35.09
N THR A 401 -7.86 22.92 -34.95
CA THR A 401 -8.44 23.29 -33.65
C THR A 401 -8.25 22.17 -32.62
N THR A 402 -8.59 20.92 -32.95
CA THR A 402 -8.42 19.76 -32.05
C THR A 402 -6.96 19.54 -31.65
N LEU A 403 -6.04 19.66 -32.61
CA LEU A 403 -4.59 19.57 -32.40
C LEU A 403 -4.10 20.61 -31.38
N LEU A 404 -4.48 21.88 -31.57
CA LEU A 404 -4.11 22.98 -30.68
C LEU A 404 -4.84 22.92 -29.33
N ASP A 405 -6.04 22.33 -29.27
CA ASP A 405 -6.77 22.11 -28.02
C ASP A 405 -6.07 21.06 -27.15
N LYS A 406 -5.68 19.92 -27.74
CA LYS A 406 -4.89 18.88 -27.04
C LYS A 406 -3.59 19.45 -26.48
N ARG A 407 -2.86 20.25 -27.27
CA ARG A 407 -1.64 20.93 -26.77
C ARG A 407 -1.91 21.93 -25.66
N GLN A 408 -3.00 22.70 -25.73
CA GLN A 408 -3.33 23.62 -24.66
C GLN A 408 -3.75 22.89 -23.36
N LYS A 409 -4.36 21.69 -23.45
CA LYS A 409 -4.61 20.79 -22.31
C LYS A 409 -3.29 20.29 -21.70
N GLU A 410 -2.37 19.75 -22.50
CA GLU A 410 -1.04 19.30 -22.04
C GLU A 410 -0.29 20.38 -21.26
N ILE A 411 -0.18 21.58 -21.84
CA ILE A 411 0.49 22.74 -21.21
C ILE A 411 -0.21 23.15 -19.91
N THR A 412 -1.53 23.03 -19.83
CA THR A 412 -2.28 23.35 -18.60
C THR A 412 -2.05 22.30 -17.50
N MET A 413 -1.95 21.01 -17.86
CA MET A 413 -1.58 19.96 -16.92
C MET A 413 -0.15 20.16 -16.39
N LEU A 414 0.81 20.47 -17.26
CA LEU A 414 2.18 20.81 -16.86
C LEU A 414 2.21 22.06 -15.97
N ARG A 415 1.44 23.11 -16.26
CA ARG A 415 1.39 24.33 -15.44
C ARG A 415 0.91 24.04 -14.02
N SER A 416 -0.08 23.15 -13.86
CA SER A 416 -0.51 22.68 -12.55
C SER A 416 0.61 21.98 -11.79
N PHE A 417 1.33 21.07 -12.45
CA PHE A 417 2.44 20.30 -11.89
C PHE A 417 3.64 21.18 -11.47
N PHE A 418 4.09 22.11 -12.32
CA PHE A 418 5.20 23.00 -11.99
C PHE A 418 4.85 24.07 -10.96
N ASN A 419 3.57 24.45 -10.82
CA ASN A 419 3.15 25.32 -9.73
C ASN A 419 3.28 24.59 -8.38
N GLN A 420 2.80 23.35 -8.27
CA GLN A 420 2.95 22.52 -7.07
C GLN A 420 4.43 22.34 -6.68
N ILE A 421 5.31 22.03 -7.64
CA ILE A 421 6.76 21.92 -7.40
C ILE A 421 7.36 23.23 -6.85
N LYS A 422 6.94 24.39 -7.37
CA LYS A 422 7.42 25.71 -6.93
C LYS A 422 6.92 26.07 -5.53
N GLU A 423 5.66 25.79 -5.23
CA GLU A 423 5.06 26.01 -3.91
C GLU A 423 5.77 25.15 -2.84
N MET A 424 6.10 23.89 -3.18
CA MET A 424 6.79 22.94 -2.31
C MET A 424 8.33 23.09 -2.28
N LYS A 425 8.91 23.96 -3.13
CA LYS A 425 10.34 24.30 -3.21
C LYS A 425 11.29 23.12 -3.46
N PHE A 426 10.89 22.11 -4.25
CA PHE A 426 11.73 20.94 -4.47
C PHE A 426 12.95 21.19 -5.37
N ASP A 427 14.08 20.58 -5.00
CA ASP A 427 15.31 20.48 -5.80
C ASP A 427 15.15 19.38 -6.88
N ILE A 428 14.40 19.71 -7.92
CA ILE A 428 14.11 18.86 -9.09
C ILE A 428 14.80 19.43 -10.32
N VAL A 429 15.69 18.65 -10.94
CA VAL A 429 16.32 19.02 -12.22
C VAL A 429 15.35 18.73 -13.36
N ILE A 430 15.34 19.61 -14.38
CA ILE A 430 14.39 19.56 -15.49
C ILE A 430 15.16 19.57 -16.82
N ASN A 431 14.94 18.55 -17.65
CA ASN A 431 15.45 18.44 -19.02
C ASN A 431 16.99 18.46 -19.20
N ASP A 432 17.77 18.48 -18.12
CA ASP A 432 19.22 18.25 -18.05
C ASP A 432 19.50 16.94 -17.31
N LEU A 433 19.70 15.86 -18.07
CA LEU A 433 19.98 14.52 -17.51
C LEU A 433 21.49 14.30 -17.27
N ASP A 434 22.33 14.96 -18.05
CA ASP A 434 23.79 14.79 -18.03
C ASP A 434 24.39 15.22 -16.67
N THR A 435 23.95 16.36 -16.12
CA THR A 435 24.37 16.83 -14.78
C THR A 435 24.06 15.83 -13.66
N LEU A 436 23.04 15.00 -13.82
CA LEU A 436 22.70 13.93 -12.87
C LEU A 436 23.45 12.62 -13.16
N ILE A 437 23.65 12.26 -14.43
CA ILE A 437 24.31 11.01 -14.83
C ILE A 437 25.82 11.03 -14.53
N TYR A 438 26.52 12.14 -14.79
CA TYR A 438 27.96 12.23 -14.55
C TYR A 438 28.34 12.46 -13.07
N ASN A 439 27.37 12.77 -12.21
CA ASN A 439 27.62 12.99 -10.78
C ASN A 439 27.72 11.65 -10.02
N THR A 440 28.96 11.20 -9.76
CA THR A 440 29.27 9.94 -9.09
C THR A 440 28.73 9.80 -7.66
N SER A 441 28.24 10.87 -7.05
CA SER A 441 27.57 10.83 -5.74
C SER A 441 26.13 10.30 -5.83
N ILE A 442 25.49 10.47 -6.99
CA ILE A 442 24.11 10.06 -7.23
C ILE A 442 24.08 8.57 -7.60
N LYS A 443 23.42 7.77 -6.75
CA LYS A 443 23.27 6.33 -6.96
C LYS A 443 21.99 6.00 -7.73
N ASN A 444 20.94 6.77 -7.48
CA ASN A 444 19.60 6.57 -8.04
C ASN A 444 19.06 7.88 -8.61
N ILE A 445 18.44 7.85 -9.79
CA ILE A 445 17.63 8.95 -10.32
C ILE A 445 16.22 8.43 -10.57
N VAL A 446 15.23 9.03 -9.92
CA VAL A 446 13.81 8.80 -10.20
C VAL A 446 13.37 9.90 -11.15
N CYS A 447 12.89 9.51 -12.33
CA CYS A 447 12.58 10.42 -13.43
C CYS A 447 11.11 10.34 -13.82
N LEU A 448 10.36 11.44 -13.71
CA LEU A 448 9.05 11.54 -14.36
C LEU A 448 9.27 11.87 -15.84
N THR A 449 8.89 10.94 -16.71
CA THR A 449 9.08 11.05 -18.17
C THR A 449 7.74 11.32 -18.82
N PHE A 450 7.60 12.45 -19.52
CA PHE A 450 6.43 12.76 -20.34
C PHE A 450 6.62 12.25 -21.77
N THR A 451 5.76 11.34 -22.19
CA THR A 451 6.02 10.49 -23.36
C THR A 451 5.23 10.91 -24.59
N SER A 452 4.00 11.41 -24.41
CA SER A 452 3.10 11.75 -25.52
C SER A 452 3.43 13.05 -26.26
N PHE A 453 4.42 13.85 -25.85
CA PHE A 453 4.67 15.15 -26.49
C PHE A 453 5.10 15.05 -27.96
N HIS A 454 5.43 13.86 -28.46
CA HIS A 454 5.77 13.60 -29.85
C HIS A 454 4.58 13.13 -30.72
N VAL A 455 3.42 12.79 -30.14
CA VAL A 455 2.28 12.15 -30.84
C VAL A 455 1.78 12.92 -32.07
N CYS A 456 1.88 14.25 -32.07
CA CYS A 456 1.45 15.07 -33.22
C CYS A 456 2.39 15.07 -34.43
N GLN A 457 3.61 14.53 -34.31
CA GLN A 457 4.64 14.67 -35.34
C GLN A 457 4.23 14.00 -36.66
N SER A 458 3.44 12.91 -36.60
CA SER A 458 2.84 12.23 -37.75
C SER A 458 1.85 13.13 -38.53
N TYR A 459 1.03 13.92 -37.82
CA TYR A 459 0.10 14.87 -38.44
C TYR A 459 0.84 16.03 -39.10
N MET A 460 1.88 16.53 -38.43
CA MET A 460 2.73 17.62 -38.93
C MET A 460 3.41 17.22 -40.25
N SER A 461 3.92 15.99 -40.35
CA SER A 461 4.47 15.44 -41.60
C SER A 461 3.44 15.35 -42.73
N GLU A 462 2.15 15.13 -42.44
CA GLU A 462 1.07 15.13 -43.45
C GLU A 462 0.74 16.55 -43.93
N MET A 463 0.78 17.55 -43.04
CA MET A 463 0.66 18.97 -43.41
C MET A 463 1.81 19.41 -44.34
N GLU A 464 3.05 19.08 -43.98
CA GLU A 464 4.24 19.36 -44.78
C GLU A 464 4.17 18.67 -46.15
N ARG A 465 3.84 17.37 -46.17
CA ARG A 465 3.70 16.58 -47.40
C ARG A 465 2.60 17.14 -48.32
N TYR A 466 1.52 17.69 -47.77
CA TYR A 466 0.49 18.36 -48.56
C TYR A 466 0.98 19.68 -49.16
N LEU A 467 1.73 20.49 -48.41
CA LEU A 467 2.34 21.74 -48.93
C LEU A 467 3.35 21.45 -50.06
N GLN A 468 4.06 20.33 -49.99
CA GLN A 468 4.99 19.89 -51.05
C GLN A 468 4.25 19.26 -52.26
N ALA A 469 3.16 18.52 -52.05
CA ALA A 469 2.45 17.78 -53.11
C ALA A 469 0.92 17.70 -52.88
N PRO A 470 0.15 18.77 -53.18
CA PRO A 470 -1.28 18.87 -52.86
C PRO A 470 -2.20 17.84 -53.57
N SER A 471 -1.71 17.15 -54.60
CA SER A 471 -2.50 16.25 -55.46
C SER A 471 -2.62 14.81 -54.94
N ARG A 472 -1.82 14.40 -53.94
CA ARG A 472 -1.93 13.07 -53.33
C ARG A 472 -3.06 13.04 -52.30
N LYS A 473 -3.99 12.09 -52.44
CA LYS A 473 -4.99 11.78 -51.41
C LYS A 473 -4.33 11.59 -50.04
N SER A 474 -4.92 12.19 -49.00
CA SER A 474 -4.50 12.04 -47.61
C SER A 474 -5.13 10.81 -46.98
N SER A 475 -4.39 10.16 -46.06
CA SER A 475 -4.80 8.91 -45.40
C SER A 475 -5.11 9.16 -43.93
N TYR A 476 -6.28 9.74 -43.65
CA TYR A 476 -6.69 10.15 -42.30
C TYR A 476 -7.15 8.98 -41.40
N HIS A 477 -6.27 7.99 -41.18
CA HIS A 477 -6.44 6.96 -40.16
C HIS A 477 -5.17 6.82 -39.31
N LEU A 478 -4.80 7.92 -38.65
CA LEU A 478 -3.93 7.85 -37.47
C LEU A 478 -4.79 7.35 -36.29
N SER A 479 -4.45 6.17 -35.77
CA SER A 479 -5.02 5.66 -34.52
C SER A 479 -4.44 6.47 -33.35
N GLU A 480 -5.06 7.61 -33.03
CA GLU A 480 -4.62 8.45 -31.91
C GLU A 480 -4.71 7.69 -30.58
N PRO A 481 -3.73 7.85 -29.67
CA PRO A 481 -3.82 7.31 -28.32
C PRO A 481 -4.99 7.94 -27.54
N SER A 482 -5.61 7.17 -26.62
CA SER A 482 -6.71 7.67 -25.80
C SER A 482 -6.30 8.89 -24.97
N GLU A 483 -7.00 10.02 -25.16
CA GLU A 483 -6.77 11.24 -24.39
C GLU A 483 -7.05 11.02 -22.90
N GLU A 484 -8.04 10.19 -22.56
CA GLU A 484 -8.37 9.84 -21.18
C GLU A 484 -7.22 9.07 -20.50
N LEU A 485 -6.59 8.13 -21.22
CA LEU A 485 -5.44 7.38 -20.71
C LEU A 485 -4.23 8.30 -20.49
N ILE A 486 -3.97 9.23 -21.41
CA ILE A 486 -2.91 10.24 -21.27
C ILE A 486 -3.14 11.10 -20.03
N ILE A 487 -4.37 11.59 -19.81
CA ILE A 487 -4.72 12.42 -18.65
C ILE A 487 -4.67 11.61 -17.34
N GLN A 488 -5.11 10.35 -17.35
CA GLN A 488 -5.06 9.47 -16.18
C GLN A 488 -3.60 9.17 -15.79
N ASN A 489 -2.77 8.73 -16.74
CA ASN A 489 -1.36 8.42 -16.49
C ASN A 489 -0.59 9.66 -16.05
N PHE A 490 -0.81 10.81 -16.69
CA PHE A 490 -0.25 12.09 -16.25
C PHE A 490 -0.57 12.36 -14.78
N ARG A 491 -1.85 12.30 -14.38
CA ARG A 491 -2.26 12.59 -12.99
C ARG A 491 -1.68 11.57 -12.00
N GLN A 492 -1.79 10.28 -12.30
CA GLN A 492 -1.35 9.21 -11.40
C GLN A 492 0.17 9.23 -11.16
N HIS A 493 0.97 9.30 -12.23
CA HIS A 493 2.42 9.31 -12.11
C HIS A 493 2.95 10.64 -11.57
N SER A 494 2.37 11.79 -11.95
CA SER A 494 2.80 13.09 -11.39
C SER A 494 2.51 13.22 -9.90
N GLN A 495 1.34 12.77 -9.43
CA GLN A 495 0.99 12.79 -8.01
C GLN A 495 1.93 11.89 -7.20
N SER A 496 2.09 10.62 -7.62
CA SER A 496 2.95 9.66 -6.92
C SER A 496 4.43 10.10 -6.92
N PHE A 497 4.87 10.77 -7.98
CA PHE A 497 6.21 11.35 -8.08
C PHE A 497 6.40 12.52 -7.11
N ILE A 498 5.45 13.46 -7.03
CA ILE A 498 5.47 14.59 -6.08
C ILE A 498 5.53 14.08 -4.63
N GLU A 499 4.60 13.20 -4.25
CA GLU A 499 4.49 12.67 -2.88
C GLU A 499 5.76 11.92 -2.46
N PHE A 500 6.39 11.20 -3.37
CA PHE A 500 7.63 10.47 -3.10
C PHE A 500 8.87 11.40 -3.11
N ALA A 501 8.91 12.42 -3.97
CA ALA A 501 9.99 13.39 -4.00
C ALA A 501 10.05 14.21 -2.71
N GLU A 502 8.90 14.70 -2.22
CA GLU A 502 8.77 15.46 -0.97
C GLU A 502 9.45 14.80 0.23
N ILE A 503 9.27 13.48 0.35
CA ILE A 503 9.70 12.68 1.50
C ILE A 503 11.18 12.30 1.40
N ASN A 504 11.70 12.18 0.18
CA ASN A 504 13.04 11.63 -0.09
C ASN A 504 14.03 12.69 -0.59
N GLN A 505 13.65 13.97 -0.69
CA GLN A 505 14.50 15.08 -1.12
C GLN A 505 15.78 15.26 -0.29
N SER A 506 15.78 14.83 0.98
CA SER A 506 16.95 14.84 1.88
C SER A 506 17.96 13.72 1.60
N SER A 507 17.68 12.82 0.65
CA SER A 507 18.57 11.72 0.27
C SER A 507 19.84 12.23 -0.42
N LYS A 508 21.00 11.96 0.17
CA LYS A 508 22.30 12.25 -0.43
C LYS A 508 22.63 11.40 -1.67
N THR A 509 21.81 10.38 -1.98
CA THR A 509 22.10 9.40 -3.05
C THR A 509 20.97 9.18 -4.05
N THR A 510 19.77 9.71 -3.81
CA THR A 510 18.61 9.65 -4.72
C THR A 510 18.26 11.06 -5.15
N ARG A 511 18.14 11.33 -6.46
CA ARG A 511 17.68 12.62 -6.98
C ARG A 511 16.46 12.47 -7.89
N PHE A 512 15.75 13.58 -8.07
CA PHE A 512 14.48 13.67 -8.78
C PHE A 512 14.64 14.49 -10.07
N PHE A 513 14.10 13.95 -11.15
CA PHE A 513 14.30 14.48 -12.50
C PHE A 513 12.97 14.52 -13.27
N VAL A 514 12.80 15.51 -14.15
CA VAL A 514 11.62 15.63 -15.03
C VAL A 514 12.08 15.89 -16.46
N HIS A 515 11.58 15.11 -17.42
CA HIS A 515 12.00 15.19 -18.82
C HIS A 515 10.91 14.68 -19.77
N SER A 516 11.18 14.71 -21.08
CA SER A 516 10.31 14.16 -22.11
C SER A 516 11.14 13.38 -23.13
N ILE A 517 10.78 12.10 -23.29
CA ILE A 517 11.36 11.16 -24.25
C ILE A 517 10.17 10.43 -24.88
N PRO A 518 10.09 10.26 -26.22
CA PRO A 518 9.00 9.52 -26.83
C PRO A 518 9.02 8.05 -26.40
N ASP A 519 7.87 7.56 -25.94
CA ASP A 519 7.64 6.17 -25.54
C ASP A 519 6.28 5.74 -26.10
N VAL A 520 6.22 4.56 -26.73
CA VAL A 520 5.01 4.02 -27.36
C VAL A 520 4.31 2.96 -26.50
N GLU A 521 4.99 2.43 -25.48
CA GLU A 521 4.44 1.46 -24.54
C GLU A 521 3.73 2.19 -23.37
N TYR A 522 4.35 3.26 -22.88
CA TYR A 522 3.87 3.99 -21.69
C TYR A 522 3.38 5.41 -22.03
N LEU A 523 2.13 5.50 -22.49
CA LEU A 523 1.50 6.73 -22.97
C LEU A 523 1.25 7.78 -21.86
N GLY A 524 1.41 9.05 -22.21
CA GLY A 524 1.15 10.21 -21.35
C GLY A 524 2.33 10.56 -20.46
N ALA A 525 2.45 9.85 -19.34
CA ALA A 525 3.56 9.99 -18.40
C ALA A 525 3.85 8.65 -17.71
N THR A 526 5.11 8.41 -17.39
CA THR A 526 5.60 7.23 -16.65
C THR A 526 6.79 7.59 -15.79
N ILE A 527 7.24 6.68 -14.92
CA ILE A 527 8.38 6.88 -14.02
C ILE A 527 9.52 5.97 -14.45
N TYR A 528 10.60 6.58 -14.95
CA TYR A 528 11.84 5.91 -15.29
C TYR A 528 12.75 5.85 -14.05
N LEU A 529 13.48 4.74 -13.89
CA LEU A 529 14.48 4.56 -12.82
C LEU A 529 15.87 4.33 -13.41
N TYR A 530 16.79 5.24 -13.13
CA TYR A 530 18.21 5.07 -13.42
C TYR A 530 18.98 4.70 -12.14
N LYS A 531 19.93 3.76 -12.25
CA LYS A 531 20.92 3.46 -11.20
C LYS A 531 22.33 3.63 -11.75
N ARG A 532 23.16 4.40 -11.04
CA ARG A 532 24.56 4.72 -11.41
C ARG A 532 24.70 5.14 -12.89
N GLY A 533 23.84 6.07 -13.33
CA GLY A 533 23.82 6.60 -14.70
C GLY A 533 23.17 5.70 -15.76
N ARG A 534 22.75 4.46 -15.44
CA ARG A 534 22.11 3.54 -16.40
C ARG A 534 20.61 3.41 -16.14
N LEU A 535 19.79 3.45 -17.19
CA LEU A 535 18.35 3.17 -17.11
C LEU A 535 18.13 1.68 -16.78
N ILE A 536 17.27 1.40 -15.80
CA ILE A 536 16.99 0.04 -15.28
C ILE A 536 15.52 -0.36 -15.51
N ASN A 537 14.59 0.60 -15.48
CA ASN A 537 13.16 0.35 -15.66
C ASN A 537 12.47 1.59 -16.25
N HIS A 538 11.60 1.39 -17.24
CA HIS A 538 10.81 2.42 -17.95
C HIS A 538 9.42 2.67 -17.33
N ASN A 539 9.00 1.80 -16.40
CA ASN A 539 7.73 1.88 -15.68
C ASN A 539 7.94 1.43 -14.21
N PHE A 540 8.78 2.17 -13.49
CA PHE A 540 9.07 1.91 -12.09
C PHE A 540 7.91 2.36 -11.20
N GLN A 541 7.24 1.39 -10.57
CA GLN A 541 6.12 1.62 -9.68
C GLN A 541 6.61 2.09 -8.29
N LEU A 542 6.26 3.32 -7.91
CA LEU A 542 6.56 3.87 -6.59
C LEU A 542 5.67 3.25 -5.50
N PRO A 543 6.15 3.11 -4.25
CA PRO A 543 5.37 2.57 -3.15
C PRO A 543 4.29 3.57 -2.69
N SER A 544 3.03 3.16 -2.73
CA SER A 544 1.89 3.96 -2.25
C SER A 544 1.83 4.04 -0.72
N LYS A 545 1.10 5.01 -0.18
CA LYS A 545 0.78 5.08 1.26
C LYS A 545 0.27 3.71 1.77
N PRO A 546 0.89 3.12 2.82
CA PRO A 546 0.43 1.87 3.40
C PRO A 546 -0.79 2.08 4.31
N GLU A 547 -1.57 1.02 4.51
CA GLU A 547 -2.77 1.00 5.34
C GLU A 547 -2.45 1.34 6.82
N THR A 548 -3.45 1.74 7.61
CA THR A 548 -3.25 2.09 9.02
C THR A 548 -2.72 0.92 9.84
N LEU A 549 -1.77 1.20 10.74
CA LEU A 549 -1.16 0.19 11.61
C LEU A 549 -2.19 -0.46 12.54
N GLU A 550 -2.12 -1.79 12.66
CA GLU A 550 -2.82 -2.54 13.71
C GLU A 550 -1.85 -2.86 14.85
N VAL A 551 -2.25 -2.58 16.10
CA VAL A 551 -1.52 -3.04 17.29
C VAL A 551 -1.89 -4.49 17.57
N ASP A 552 -0.89 -5.32 17.83
CA ASP A 552 -1.03 -6.75 18.08
C ASP A 552 -0.79 -7.12 19.56
N SER A 553 0.09 -6.39 20.26
CA SER A 553 0.32 -6.52 21.71
C SER A 553 1.20 -5.37 22.26
N GLN A 554 1.22 -5.17 23.58
CA GLN A 554 2.02 -4.14 24.27
C GLN A 554 2.50 -4.61 25.66
N THR A 555 3.66 -4.11 26.12
CA THR A 555 4.25 -4.40 27.45
C THR A 555 4.66 -3.09 28.17
N GLU A 556 5.41 -3.19 29.27
CA GLU A 556 6.12 -2.07 29.91
C GLU A 556 7.17 -1.42 29.00
N ASP A 557 7.77 -2.16 28.07
CA ASP A 557 8.90 -1.72 27.25
C ASP A 557 8.75 -1.94 25.74
N SER A 558 7.64 -2.50 25.26
CA SER A 558 7.50 -2.93 23.87
C SER A 558 6.08 -2.80 23.32
N VAL A 559 5.99 -2.70 21.99
CA VAL A 559 4.73 -2.73 21.22
C VAL A 559 4.96 -3.57 19.97
N THR A 560 4.11 -4.58 19.77
CA THR A 560 4.06 -5.37 18.54
C THR A 560 2.97 -4.83 17.62
N LEU A 561 3.33 -4.70 16.35
CA LEU A 561 2.50 -4.21 15.26
C LEU A 561 2.28 -5.33 14.24
N LYS A 562 1.13 -5.27 13.57
CA LYS A 562 0.74 -6.16 12.48
C LYS A 562 0.78 -5.38 11.17
N LEU A 563 1.53 -5.90 10.19
CA LEU A 563 1.88 -5.25 8.93
C LEU A 563 1.20 -5.99 7.77
N ARG A 564 0.42 -5.26 6.95
CA ARG A 564 -0.30 -5.82 5.80
C ARG A 564 0.55 -5.69 4.52
N PRO A 565 0.96 -6.80 3.87
CA PRO A 565 1.84 -6.76 2.70
C PRO A 565 1.16 -6.16 1.46
N GLN A 566 1.78 -5.14 0.86
CA GLN A 566 1.35 -4.57 -0.43
C GLN A 566 1.87 -5.39 -1.62
N LYS A 567 1.28 -5.17 -2.81
CA LYS A 567 1.53 -5.93 -4.05
C LYS A 567 2.78 -5.51 -4.86
N SER A 568 3.67 -4.72 -4.28
CA SER A 568 4.80 -4.07 -4.99
C SER A 568 6.17 -4.64 -4.61
N ASP A 569 7.20 -4.26 -5.36
CA ASP A 569 8.62 -4.57 -5.11
C ASP A 569 9.18 -3.79 -3.91
N LEU A 570 8.54 -3.96 -2.76
CA LEU A 570 9.01 -3.46 -1.48
C LEU A 570 10.23 -4.26 -1.00
N GLU A 571 11.11 -3.57 -0.30
CA GLU A 571 12.20 -4.19 0.48
C GLU A 571 11.76 -4.46 1.92
N GLY A 572 10.81 -3.67 2.45
CA GLY A 572 10.27 -3.81 3.79
C GLY A 572 9.42 -2.60 4.21
N TYR A 573 9.34 -2.35 5.50
CA TYR A 573 8.67 -1.18 6.08
C TYR A 573 9.61 -0.39 7.00
N ARG A 574 9.42 0.92 7.11
CA ARG A 574 10.03 1.77 8.15
C ARG A 574 8.94 2.17 9.13
N VAL A 575 9.06 1.72 10.37
CA VAL A 575 8.18 2.13 11.46
C VAL A 575 8.77 3.36 12.13
N GLU A 576 7.93 4.37 12.35
CA GLU A 576 8.26 5.63 13.00
C GLU A 576 7.44 5.74 14.29
N TYR A 577 8.09 6.05 15.42
CA TYR A 577 7.44 6.17 16.72
C TYR A 577 8.04 7.29 17.57
N LYS A 578 7.23 7.91 18.43
CA LYS A 578 7.67 8.92 19.39
C LYS A 578 6.72 9.01 20.58
N ARG A 579 7.17 9.51 21.74
CA ARG A 579 6.26 9.86 22.85
C ARG A 579 5.45 11.10 22.50
N LEU A 580 4.32 11.34 23.17
CA LEU A 580 3.57 12.61 23.04
C LEU A 580 4.45 13.84 23.35
N GLU A 581 5.40 13.69 24.28
CA GLU A 581 6.37 14.71 24.71
C GLU A 581 7.61 14.83 23.81
N ASP A 582 7.89 13.83 22.96
CA ASP A 582 9.03 13.87 22.03
C ASP A 582 8.60 14.66 20.78
N GLU A 583 9.36 15.67 20.34
CA GLU A 583 9.08 16.32 19.05
C GLU A 583 9.44 15.41 17.87
N GLU A 584 10.65 14.85 17.89
CA GLU A 584 11.23 14.03 16.81
C GLU A 584 10.71 12.58 16.75
N TRP A 585 10.69 12.02 15.54
CA TRP A 585 10.32 10.62 15.28
C TRP A 585 11.53 9.69 15.30
N LYS A 586 11.54 8.72 16.22
CA LYS A 586 12.50 7.60 16.21
C LYS A 586 12.08 6.60 15.13
N THR A 587 13.02 5.97 14.43
CA THR A 587 12.70 5.09 13.29
C THR A 587 13.45 3.75 13.36
N VAL A 588 12.78 2.69 12.90
CA VAL A 588 13.38 1.34 12.72
C VAL A 588 12.85 0.74 11.41
N ASN A 589 13.73 0.12 10.64
CA ASN A 589 13.34 -0.61 9.43
C ASN A 589 13.07 -2.09 9.78
N THR A 590 12.10 -2.73 9.14
CA THR A 590 11.91 -4.18 9.21
C THR A 590 13.06 -4.88 8.47
N THR A 591 13.44 -6.08 8.93
CA THR A 591 14.46 -6.91 8.26
C THR A 591 13.90 -7.72 7.09
N ASP A 592 12.57 -7.80 6.98
CA ASP A 592 11.83 -8.65 6.05
C ASP A 592 10.45 -8.06 5.72
N LYS A 593 9.73 -8.70 4.80
CA LYS A 593 8.29 -8.51 4.55
C LYS A 593 7.40 -9.16 5.64
N SER A 594 7.84 -9.15 6.90
CA SER A 594 7.20 -9.89 7.99
C SER A 594 5.86 -9.28 8.39
N VAL A 595 4.83 -10.12 8.54
CA VAL A 595 3.44 -9.71 8.87
C VAL A 595 3.32 -9.18 10.31
N LYS A 596 4.34 -9.34 11.15
CA LYS A 596 4.45 -8.72 12.48
C LYS A 596 5.84 -8.11 12.69
N PHE A 597 5.90 -7.10 13.56
CA PHE A 597 7.14 -6.39 13.94
C PHE A 597 7.01 -5.81 15.36
N THR A 598 8.06 -5.90 16.19
CA THR A 598 8.02 -5.43 17.60
C THR A 598 9.06 -4.34 17.85
N ILE A 599 8.60 -3.15 18.27
CA ILE A 599 9.45 -2.10 18.84
C ILE A 599 9.72 -2.46 20.31
N ARG A 600 10.96 -2.32 20.79
CA ARG A 600 11.39 -2.62 22.17
C ARG A 600 12.13 -1.44 22.79
N LYS A 601 12.40 -1.49 24.10
CA LYS A 601 13.06 -0.41 24.88
C LYS A 601 12.28 0.91 24.90
N LEU A 602 10.95 0.83 24.90
CA LEU A 602 10.06 1.94 25.20
C LEU A 602 10.11 2.27 26.69
N CYS A 603 9.89 3.53 27.05
CA CYS A 603 9.67 3.94 28.43
C CYS A 603 8.35 3.37 28.98
N PRO A 604 8.33 2.83 30.22
CA PRO A 604 7.15 2.45 30.99
C PRO A 604 6.07 3.54 31.11
N ALA A 605 4.82 3.11 31.30
CA ALA A 605 3.62 3.93 31.57
C ALA A 605 3.30 5.07 30.55
N SER A 606 4.02 5.12 29.42
CA SER A 606 4.12 6.27 28.52
C SER A 606 3.29 6.07 27.25
N THR A 607 2.67 7.15 26.75
CA THR A 607 1.91 7.13 25.49
C THR A 607 2.82 7.45 24.31
N TYR A 608 2.69 6.66 23.24
CA TYR A 608 3.41 6.79 21.99
C TYR A 608 2.46 7.02 20.81
N GLN A 609 2.90 7.88 19.90
CA GLN A 609 2.37 7.97 18.53
C GLN A 609 3.21 7.08 17.61
N LEU A 610 2.56 6.31 16.74
CA LEU A 610 3.20 5.39 15.79
C LEU A 610 2.59 5.51 14.40
N ARG A 611 3.42 5.40 13.38
CA ARG A 611 3.05 5.29 11.95
C ARG A 611 4.11 4.50 11.20
N HIS A 612 3.88 4.13 9.95
CA HIS A 612 4.90 3.45 9.14
C HIS A 612 4.86 3.81 7.65
N ARG A 613 5.97 3.57 6.95
CA ARG A 613 6.15 3.79 5.51
C ARG A 613 6.55 2.48 4.85
N ALA A 614 6.13 2.26 3.61
CA ALA A 614 6.68 1.22 2.76
C ALA A 614 8.06 1.65 2.23
N VAL A 615 9.00 0.71 2.15
CA VAL A 615 10.41 0.95 1.74
C VAL A 615 10.67 0.28 0.39
N CYS A 616 11.33 0.99 -0.51
CA CYS A 616 11.83 0.45 -1.77
C CYS A 616 13.28 0.88 -2.03
N GLN A 617 13.91 0.24 -3.02
CA GLN A 617 15.30 0.39 -3.48
C GLN A 617 15.83 1.81 -3.76
N VAL A 618 15.01 2.86 -3.66
CA VAL A 618 15.41 4.26 -3.84
C VAL A 618 14.92 5.22 -2.73
N GLY A 619 14.03 4.80 -1.83
CA GLY A 619 13.41 5.67 -0.83
C GLY A 619 12.17 5.06 -0.14
N VAL A 620 11.38 5.90 0.54
CA VAL A 620 10.22 5.49 1.34
C VAL A 620 8.93 6.24 0.95
N SER A 621 7.77 5.61 1.16
CA SER A 621 6.44 6.18 0.85
C SER A 621 6.01 7.30 1.81
N GLN A 622 4.82 7.88 1.53
CA GLN A 622 3.99 8.51 2.57
C GLN A 622 3.80 7.56 3.77
N ALA A 623 3.67 8.15 4.96
CA ALA A 623 3.35 7.38 6.15
C ALA A 623 1.86 7.00 6.16
N SER A 624 1.55 5.86 6.76
CA SER A 624 0.20 5.52 7.22
C SER A 624 -0.34 6.59 8.17
N ASP A 625 -1.63 6.53 8.46
CA ASP A 625 -2.21 7.33 9.53
C ASP A 625 -1.55 6.99 10.88
N THR A 626 -1.47 7.97 11.77
CA THR A 626 -0.88 7.84 13.10
C THR A 626 -1.87 7.17 14.04
N ILE A 627 -1.40 6.18 14.80
CA ILE A 627 -2.12 5.55 15.91
C ILE A 627 -1.46 5.93 17.25
N GLU A 628 -2.21 5.84 18.35
CA GLU A 628 -1.69 6.02 19.71
C GLU A 628 -1.81 4.75 20.54
N VAL A 629 -0.81 4.49 21.37
CA VAL A 629 -0.68 3.29 22.22
C VAL A 629 0.04 3.64 23.53
N ARG A 630 -0.15 2.87 24.61
CA ARG A 630 0.44 3.18 25.92
C ARG A 630 1.06 1.96 26.60
N THR A 631 2.27 2.12 27.14
CA THR A 631 3.03 1.08 27.87
C THR A 631 2.65 0.97 29.36
N LEU A 632 3.20 -0.02 30.07
CA LEU A 632 2.89 -0.41 31.48
C LEU A 632 4.02 -0.03 32.51
N PRO A 633 3.81 0.00 33.85
CA PRO A 633 4.77 0.50 34.89
C PRO A 633 5.67 -0.54 35.65
N VAL A 634 6.62 -0.10 36.53
CA VAL A 634 7.79 -0.87 37.13
C VAL A 634 8.00 -0.69 38.69
N LYS A 635 8.85 -1.48 39.42
CA LYS A 635 8.94 -1.56 40.93
C LYS A 635 10.33 -1.94 41.67
N ASN A 636 10.99 -0.99 42.40
CA ASN A 636 11.91 -0.95 43.64
C ASN A 636 13.14 -1.90 44.05
N PRO A 637 14.02 -1.55 45.07
CA PRO A 637 15.30 -2.27 45.52
C PRO A 637 15.71 -2.37 47.07
N LEU A 638 16.78 -3.14 47.51
CA LEU A 638 17.74 -3.02 48.70
C LEU A 638 18.42 -4.36 49.26
N GLY A 639 19.35 -4.35 50.28
CA GLY A 639 20.34 -5.45 50.61
C GLY A 639 20.66 -5.94 52.08
N ILE A 640 21.77 -6.69 52.32
CA ILE A 640 21.91 -7.75 53.38
C ILE A 640 21.71 -7.40 54.88
N HIS A 641 22.35 -6.39 55.47
CA HIS A 641 22.10 -6.12 56.90
C HIS A 641 20.67 -5.60 57.12
N ALA A 642 20.09 -4.94 56.10
CA ALA A 642 18.65 -4.68 56.05
C ALA A 642 17.82 -5.93 55.78
N ILE A 643 18.38 -7.03 55.27
CA ILE A 643 17.72 -8.35 55.25
C ILE A 643 17.66 -8.92 56.67
N LYS A 644 18.73 -8.90 57.49
CA LYS A 644 18.65 -9.30 58.92
C LYS A 644 17.52 -8.53 59.62
N GLY A 645 17.45 -7.21 59.42
CA GLY A 645 16.37 -6.35 59.94
C GLY A 645 14.97 -6.54 59.31
N ASN A 646 14.84 -7.27 58.20
CA ASN A 646 13.57 -7.66 57.58
C ASN A 646 13.23 -9.15 57.80
N CYS A 647 14.03 -9.87 58.59
CA CYS A 647 13.86 -11.30 58.86
C CYS A 647 13.34 -11.52 60.29
N LYS A 648 12.62 -12.62 60.51
CA LYS A 648 12.04 -12.95 61.83
C LYS A 648 13.03 -13.79 62.64
N GLU A 649 13.34 -13.37 63.85
CA GLU A 649 14.14 -14.18 64.78
C GLU A 649 13.35 -15.42 65.27
N ILE A 650 14.02 -16.57 65.34
CA ILE A 650 13.46 -17.88 65.68
C ILE A 650 14.00 -18.39 67.02
N LYS A 651 15.31 -18.20 67.25
CA LYS A 651 16.04 -18.62 68.45
C LYS A 651 17.05 -17.53 68.81
N ASP A 652 16.97 -17.05 70.04
CA ASP A 652 17.90 -16.13 70.69
C ASP A 652 19.00 -16.92 71.43
N GLY A 653 20.18 -16.33 71.61
CA GLY A 653 21.35 -16.91 72.26
C GLY A 653 22.68 -16.42 71.67
N LYS A 654 23.79 -17.07 72.03
CA LYS A 654 25.14 -16.74 71.53
C LYS A 654 25.29 -16.84 69.99
N LEU A 655 24.37 -17.56 69.33
CA LEU A 655 24.25 -17.66 67.88
C LEU A 655 22.77 -17.56 67.49
N SER A 656 22.29 -16.36 67.16
CA SER A 656 20.88 -16.12 66.84
C SER A 656 20.48 -16.68 65.47
N LEU A 657 19.28 -17.25 65.38
CA LEU A 657 18.75 -17.84 64.14
C LEU A 657 17.60 -17.01 63.56
N TYR A 658 17.78 -16.52 62.33
CA TYR A 658 16.79 -15.69 61.62
C TYR A 658 16.15 -16.44 60.45
N LEU A 659 14.83 -16.44 60.37
CA LEU A 659 14.06 -16.96 59.24
C LEU A 659 14.18 -15.99 58.06
N LEU A 660 14.82 -16.43 56.98
CA LEU A 660 15.03 -15.61 55.80
C LEU A 660 13.67 -15.31 55.12
N HIS A 661 13.29 -14.03 55.02
CA HIS A 661 11.95 -13.66 54.55
C HIS A 661 11.84 -13.68 53.02
N PHE A 662 11.03 -14.60 52.49
CA PHE A 662 10.72 -14.74 51.07
C PHE A 662 9.43 -14.03 50.68
N LYS A 663 9.36 -13.59 49.42
CA LYS A 663 8.08 -13.33 48.77
C LYS A 663 7.63 -14.64 48.13
N SER A 664 6.72 -15.36 48.78
CA SER A 664 6.02 -16.47 48.13
C SER A 664 5.20 -15.91 46.97
N GLN A 665 5.51 -16.32 45.75
CA GLN A 665 4.86 -15.83 44.53
C GLN A 665 4.21 -17.02 43.82
N PHE A 666 2.99 -17.29 44.28
CA PHE A 666 2.12 -18.41 43.94
C PHE A 666 2.57 -19.79 44.44
N ILE A 667 1.68 -20.40 45.22
CA ILE A 667 1.38 -21.83 45.09
C ILE A 667 0.47 -21.95 43.86
N ASN A 668 0.78 -22.82 42.92
CA ASN A 668 -0.20 -23.20 41.90
C ASN A 668 -1.25 -24.11 42.57
N THR A 669 -2.39 -23.54 42.99
CA THR A 669 -3.40 -24.20 43.83
C THR A 669 -4.02 -25.45 43.20
N VAL A 670 -3.95 -25.60 41.87
CA VAL A 670 -4.40 -26.80 41.15
C VAL A 670 -3.30 -27.88 41.11
N LYS A 671 -2.02 -27.50 41.24
CA LYS A 671 -0.86 -28.27 40.75
C LYS A 671 0.34 -28.39 41.70
N LYS A 672 0.22 -27.93 42.96
CA LYS A 672 1.14 -28.25 44.08
C LYS A 672 2.63 -27.88 43.89
N ILE A 673 2.96 -26.91 43.03
CA ILE A 673 4.31 -26.32 42.97
C ILE A 673 4.28 -24.94 43.63
N GLU A 674 5.27 -24.64 44.46
CA GLU A 674 5.46 -23.34 45.12
C GLU A 674 6.71 -22.63 44.55
N THR A 675 6.64 -21.32 44.35
CA THR A 675 7.81 -20.50 43.96
C THR A 675 8.06 -19.38 44.96
N CYS A 676 9.28 -19.32 45.50
CA CYS A 676 9.69 -18.40 46.56
C CYS A 676 10.84 -17.52 46.10
N SER A 677 10.61 -16.21 45.95
CA SER A 677 11.61 -15.28 45.41
C SER A 677 12.27 -14.42 46.49
N PHE A 678 13.58 -14.22 46.33
CA PHE A 678 14.43 -13.39 47.19
C PHE A 678 15.25 -12.43 46.33
N GLY A 679 15.36 -11.17 46.77
CA GLY A 679 15.80 -10.07 45.91
C GLY A 679 14.84 -9.81 44.75
N ASN A 680 15.13 -8.81 43.92
CA ASN A 680 14.39 -8.53 42.69
C ASN A 680 15.26 -8.88 41.46
N ARG A 681 14.64 -9.49 40.44
CA ARG A 681 15.31 -10.08 39.27
C ARG A 681 15.91 -9.01 38.35
N THR A 682 17.21 -9.09 38.08
CA THR A 682 17.90 -8.23 37.11
C THR A 682 18.39 -9.07 35.92
N SER A 683 18.00 -8.69 34.70
CA SER A 683 18.25 -9.46 33.47
C SER A 683 19.68 -9.35 32.91
N ILE A 684 20.59 -8.72 33.66
CA ILE A 684 21.97 -8.40 33.25
C ILE A 684 22.95 -9.51 33.68
N LYS A 685 22.63 -10.25 34.75
CA LYS A 685 23.47 -11.31 35.31
C LYS A 685 22.95 -12.68 34.86
N PRO A 686 23.83 -13.65 34.55
CA PRO A 686 23.39 -15.00 34.22
C PRO A 686 22.68 -15.64 35.43
N SER A 687 21.90 -16.67 35.17
CA SER A 687 21.26 -17.50 36.20
C SER A 687 21.80 -18.93 36.12
N LYS A 688 21.96 -19.58 37.26
CA LYS A 688 22.22 -21.02 37.38
C LYS A 688 21.01 -21.70 37.99
N THR A 689 20.65 -22.90 37.54
CA THR A 689 19.53 -23.68 38.11
C THR A 689 19.96 -25.09 38.48
N ILE A 690 19.68 -25.49 39.72
CA ILE A 690 19.95 -26.84 40.24
C ILE A 690 18.65 -27.44 40.78
N ILE A 691 18.44 -28.73 40.51
CA ILE A 691 17.42 -29.56 41.19
C ILE A 691 18.09 -30.52 42.18
N PHE A 692 17.54 -30.64 43.38
CA PHE A 692 18.01 -31.56 44.44
C PHE A 692 17.07 -32.75 44.54
N LEU A 693 17.62 -33.96 44.39
CA LEU A 693 16.89 -35.23 44.36
C LEU A 693 17.49 -36.18 45.39
N GLY A 694 16.66 -36.95 46.10
CA GLY A 694 17.16 -37.92 47.08
C GLY A 694 16.12 -38.33 48.11
N ALA A 695 16.32 -39.50 48.71
CA ALA A 695 15.41 -40.12 49.67
C ALA A 695 15.21 -39.29 50.95
N THR A 696 14.15 -39.58 51.70
CA THR A 696 13.91 -39.02 53.05
C THR A 696 15.13 -39.25 53.96
N GLY A 697 15.45 -38.28 54.82
CA GLY A 697 16.60 -38.34 55.74
C GLY A 697 17.99 -38.11 55.09
N SER A 698 18.09 -37.96 53.77
CA SER A 698 19.39 -37.75 53.08
C SER A 698 20.10 -36.41 53.36
N GLY A 699 19.49 -35.51 54.14
CA GLY A 699 20.10 -34.23 54.55
C GLY A 699 19.94 -33.07 53.55
N LYS A 700 19.02 -33.18 52.56
CA LYS A 700 18.80 -32.16 51.51
C LYS A 700 18.56 -30.76 52.09
N SER A 701 17.60 -30.63 53.03
CA SER A 701 17.24 -29.35 53.67
C SER A 701 18.44 -28.69 54.36
N THR A 702 19.25 -29.46 55.08
CA THR A 702 20.44 -28.97 55.80
C THR A 702 21.53 -28.50 54.84
N LEU A 703 21.74 -29.23 53.73
CA LEU A 703 22.69 -28.86 52.69
C LEU A 703 22.28 -27.55 51.98
N ILE A 704 21.00 -27.40 51.66
CA ILE A 704 20.43 -26.18 51.06
C ILE A 704 20.58 -24.98 52.02
N ASN A 705 20.27 -25.16 53.31
CA ASN A 705 20.51 -24.14 54.33
C ASN A 705 21.99 -23.68 54.38
N GLY A 706 22.94 -24.62 54.28
CA GLY A 706 24.38 -24.30 54.23
C GLY A 706 24.77 -23.51 52.98
N MET A 707 24.29 -23.92 51.80
CA MET A 707 24.54 -23.21 50.53
C MET A 707 24.04 -21.76 50.56
N VAL A 708 22.89 -21.50 51.19
CA VAL A 708 22.29 -20.16 51.24
C VAL A 708 23.10 -19.22 52.16
N ASN A 709 23.53 -19.69 53.33
CA ASN A 709 24.40 -18.90 54.21
C ASN A 709 25.74 -18.57 53.53
N TYR A 710 26.29 -19.52 52.78
CA TYR A 710 27.48 -19.29 51.95
C TYR A 710 27.23 -18.24 50.86
N ILE A 711 26.15 -18.36 50.07
CA ILE A 711 25.81 -17.41 48.99
C ILE A 711 25.61 -15.98 49.52
N LEU A 712 24.89 -15.82 50.62
CA LEU A 712 24.64 -14.53 51.26
C LEU A 712 25.91 -13.93 51.89
N GLY A 713 26.95 -14.73 52.09
CA GLY A 713 28.26 -14.26 52.50
C GLY A 713 28.54 -14.31 54.00
N VAL A 714 27.71 -15.00 54.78
CA VAL A 714 27.89 -15.23 56.23
C VAL A 714 29.26 -15.87 56.50
N GLN A 715 29.87 -15.51 57.63
CA GLN A 715 31.18 -15.95 58.09
C GLN A 715 31.06 -16.73 59.42
N TRP A 716 32.16 -17.31 59.91
CA TRP A 716 32.16 -18.00 61.21
C TRP A 716 31.91 -17.02 62.36
N GLU A 717 32.53 -15.84 62.27
CA GLU A 717 32.54 -14.81 63.31
C GLU A 717 31.25 -13.98 63.43
N ASP A 718 30.29 -14.14 62.52
CA ASP A 718 28.97 -13.49 62.62
C ASP A 718 28.15 -14.07 63.80
N ASP A 719 27.49 -13.21 64.59
CA ASP A 719 26.65 -13.61 65.75
C ASP A 719 25.33 -14.32 65.38
N PHE A 720 25.11 -14.59 64.09
CA PHE A 720 23.84 -15.05 63.56
C PHE A 720 23.98 -15.99 62.36
N ARG A 721 22.96 -16.82 62.13
CA ARG A 721 22.79 -17.64 60.92
C ARG A 721 21.39 -17.46 60.35
N PHE A 722 21.25 -17.59 59.04
CA PHE A 722 19.94 -17.63 58.39
C PHE A 722 19.42 -19.08 58.32
N LYS A 723 18.14 -19.26 58.63
CA LYS A 723 17.39 -20.49 58.33
C LYS A 723 16.49 -20.21 57.13
N PHE A 724 16.69 -20.97 56.07
CA PHE A 724 16.05 -20.82 54.75
C PHE A 724 14.92 -21.84 54.58
N ILE A 725 15.16 -23.10 54.95
CA ILE A 725 14.11 -24.12 55.16
C ILE A 725 13.99 -24.38 56.66
N HIS A 726 12.82 -24.09 57.23
CA HIS A 726 12.50 -24.38 58.62
C HIS A 726 11.46 -25.50 58.69
N GLU A 727 11.92 -26.67 59.15
CA GLU A 727 11.06 -27.82 59.46
C GLU A 727 10.40 -27.62 60.84
N GLU A 728 9.10 -27.94 60.97
CA GLU A 728 8.38 -27.90 62.25
C GLU A 728 8.63 -29.18 63.05
N THR A 729 8.96 -29.05 64.34
CA THR A 729 9.44 -30.17 65.19
C THR A 729 8.33 -31.11 65.68
N SER A 730 7.20 -31.18 64.97
CA SER A 730 5.98 -31.90 65.35
C SER A 730 5.71 -33.19 64.54
N ARG A 731 6.58 -33.53 63.58
CA ARG A 731 6.45 -34.72 62.73
C ARG A 731 7.59 -35.72 62.93
N SER A 732 7.34 -36.98 62.59
CA SER A 732 8.33 -38.05 62.64
C SER A 732 9.41 -37.87 61.57
N GLN A 733 10.68 -38.11 61.93
CA GLN A 733 11.81 -38.16 60.98
C GLN A 733 11.71 -39.30 59.96
N ALA A 734 10.77 -40.24 60.14
CA ALA A 734 10.49 -41.29 59.16
C ALA A 734 9.70 -40.81 57.93
N GLU A 735 9.09 -39.63 57.99
CA GLU A 735 8.28 -39.04 56.90
C GLU A 735 9.02 -37.87 56.22
N SER A 736 8.77 -37.65 54.93
CA SER A 736 9.31 -36.46 54.23
C SER A 736 8.69 -35.17 54.76
N GLN A 737 9.54 -34.32 55.36
CA GLN A 737 9.16 -33.03 55.94
C GLN A 737 8.67 -32.04 54.88
N THR A 738 9.38 -31.95 53.73
CA THR A 738 8.87 -31.25 52.55
C THR A 738 7.79 -32.07 51.85
N SER A 739 6.68 -31.40 51.52
CA SER A 739 5.44 -32.04 51.01
C SER A 739 5.13 -31.71 49.54
N PHE A 740 5.87 -30.78 48.93
CA PHE A 740 5.68 -30.25 47.59
C PHE A 740 7.04 -30.00 46.92
N VAL A 741 7.07 -29.85 45.60
CA VAL A 741 8.26 -29.35 44.88
C VAL A 741 8.27 -27.82 44.97
N THR A 742 9.34 -27.26 45.54
CA THR A 742 9.47 -25.80 45.76
C THR A 742 10.69 -25.24 45.04
N ALA A 743 10.46 -24.21 44.22
CA ALA A 743 11.49 -23.49 43.47
C ALA A 743 11.83 -22.16 44.17
N TYR A 744 13.02 -22.08 44.75
CA TYR A 744 13.54 -20.88 45.40
C TYR A 744 14.41 -20.09 44.42
N GLU A 745 13.97 -18.89 44.01
CA GLU A 745 14.76 -17.98 43.17
C GLU A 745 15.51 -16.94 44.02
N MET A 746 16.82 -17.14 44.18
CA MET A 746 17.75 -16.13 44.72
C MET A 746 18.26 -15.25 43.58
N ASN A 747 17.57 -14.14 43.34
CA ASN A 747 17.99 -13.17 42.33
C ASN A 747 19.28 -12.47 42.75
N TYR A 748 20.29 -12.44 41.89
CA TYR A 748 21.59 -11.82 42.19
C TYR A 748 21.42 -10.40 42.74
N GLN A 749 22.14 -10.12 43.84
CA GLN A 749 22.30 -8.80 44.41
C GLN A 749 23.81 -8.55 44.59
N ASP A 750 24.26 -7.30 44.59
CA ASP A 750 25.69 -6.93 44.54
C ASP A 750 26.54 -7.30 45.78
N TYR A 751 25.98 -8.02 46.74
CA TYR A 751 26.63 -8.55 47.93
C TYR A 751 26.67 -10.09 47.99
N PHE A 752 26.23 -10.80 46.95
CA PHE A 752 26.33 -12.27 46.89
C PHE A 752 27.79 -12.72 46.69
N LYS A 753 28.23 -13.81 47.34
CA LYS A 753 29.54 -14.46 47.10
C LYS A 753 29.67 -15.11 45.70
N VAL A 754 28.59 -15.21 44.92
CA VAL A 754 28.57 -15.75 43.55
C VAL A 754 28.12 -14.69 42.53
N PRO A 755 28.73 -14.63 41.32
CA PRO A 755 28.49 -13.54 40.35
C PRO A 755 27.20 -13.68 39.52
N TYR A 756 26.28 -14.56 39.92
CA TYR A 756 25.08 -14.96 39.16
C TYR A 756 23.84 -15.12 40.05
N SER A 757 22.66 -15.10 39.44
CA SER A 757 21.40 -15.49 40.11
C SER A 757 21.34 -17.01 40.26
N PHE A 758 20.62 -17.51 41.25
CA PHE A 758 20.57 -18.95 41.52
C PHE A 758 19.15 -19.42 41.84
N THR A 759 18.72 -20.51 41.18
CA THR A 759 17.44 -21.18 41.43
C THR A 759 17.68 -22.57 42.01
N ILE A 760 17.15 -22.83 43.21
CA ILE A 760 17.12 -24.14 43.87
C ILE A 760 15.74 -24.74 43.66
N VAL A 761 15.64 -25.89 42.99
CA VAL A 761 14.43 -26.72 43.02
C VAL A 761 14.65 -27.80 44.07
N ASP A 762 14.04 -27.66 45.24
CA ASP A 762 14.00 -28.73 46.24
C ASP A 762 12.83 -29.67 45.95
N THR A 763 13.00 -30.96 46.27
CA THR A 763 11.99 -31.99 46.05
C THR A 763 11.73 -32.80 47.32
N PRO A 764 10.51 -33.33 47.52
CA PRO A 764 10.22 -34.23 48.63
C PRO A 764 11.17 -35.45 48.69
N GLY A 765 11.28 -36.08 49.84
CA GLY A 765 11.93 -37.37 49.98
C GLY A 765 11.13 -38.47 49.27
N PHE A 766 11.73 -39.06 48.25
CA PHE A 766 11.18 -40.24 47.55
C PHE A 766 11.33 -41.51 48.40
N GLY A 767 10.45 -42.49 48.18
CA GLY A 767 10.51 -43.79 48.89
C GLY A 767 10.06 -43.72 50.36
N ASP A 768 9.18 -42.77 50.67
CA ASP A 768 8.51 -42.63 51.97
C ASP A 768 7.41 -43.71 52.16
N THR A 769 6.97 -43.89 53.39
CA THR A 769 5.84 -44.72 53.85
C THR A 769 4.56 -44.60 53.00
N ARG A 770 4.36 -43.45 52.35
CA ARG A 770 3.24 -43.10 51.48
C ARG A 770 3.19 -43.84 50.13
N GLY A 771 4.28 -44.47 49.70
CA GLY A 771 4.27 -45.39 48.54
C GLY A 771 4.19 -44.76 47.15
N ILE A 772 3.96 -45.62 46.15
CA ILE A 772 4.24 -45.34 44.73
C ILE A 772 3.28 -44.29 44.13
N ASP A 773 2.04 -44.18 44.58
CA ASP A 773 1.12 -43.11 44.13
C ASP A 773 1.58 -41.71 44.59
N TRP A 774 2.39 -41.65 45.66
CA TRP A 774 3.04 -40.43 46.09
C TRP A 774 4.29 -40.13 45.26
N ASP A 775 5.14 -41.14 45.00
CA ASP A 775 6.29 -40.99 44.08
C ASP A 775 5.84 -40.62 42.65
N LYS A 776 4.68 -41.12 42.20
CA LYS A 776 4.01 -40.72 40.95
C LYS A 776 3.57 -39.26 40.98
N GLN A 777 2.90 -38.81 42.05
CA GLN A 777 2.55 -37.39 42.21
C GLN A 777 3.77 -36.46 42.28
N ILE A 778 4.91 -36.90 42.83
CA ILE A 778 6.16 -36.13 42.80
C ILE A 778 6.73 -36.12 41.38
N THR A 779 6.70 -37.26 40.67
CA THR A 779 7.12 -37.37 39.26
C THR A 779 6.30 -36.43 38.37
N GLU A 780 4.99 -36.36 38.55
CA GLU A 780 4.08 -35.43 37.85
C GLU A 780 4.39 -33.96 38.17
N GLN A 781 4.67 -33.62 39.43
CA GLN A 781 5.11 -32.27 39.82
C GLN A 781 6.44 -31.88 39.15
N ILE A 782 7.40 -32.79 39.02
CA ILE A 782 8.67 -32.53 38.33
C ILE A 782 8.46 -32.39 36.81
N GLN A 783 7.61 -33.25 36.21
CA GLN A 783 7.24 -33.12 34.80
C GLN A 783 6.53 -31.80 34.50
N GLU A 784 5.64 -31.33 35.38
CA GLU A 784 4.99 -30.01 35.28
C GLU A 784 6.01 -28.87 35.48
N CYS A 785 6.95 -29.00 36.42
CA CYS A 785 8.04 -28.05 36.64
C CYS A 785 8.88 -27.82 35.37
N PHE A 786 9.08 -28.85 34.54
CA PHE A 786 9.76 -28.72 33.25
C PHE A 786 8.83 -28.43 32.07
N SER A 787 7.57 -28.85 32.10
CA SER A 787 6.63 -28.63 30.98
C SER A 787 6.02 -27.23 30.98
N SER A 788 5.89 -26.59 32.15
CA SER A 788 5.29 -25.27 32.29
C SER A 788 6.13 -24.18 31.59
N PRO A 789 5.51 -23.24 30.84
CA PRO A 789 6.19 -22.03 30.35
C PRO A 789 6.71 -21.11 31.47
N GLN A 790 6.11 -21.21 32.67
CA GLN A 790 6.53 -20.49 33.88
C GLN A 790 7.48 -21.31 34.76
N GLY A 791 7.69 -22.59 34.43
CA GLY A 791 8.61 -23.48 35.13
C GLY A 791 10.06 -23.35 34.64
N VAL A 792 10.89 -24.34 34.98
CA VAL A 792 12.31 -24.34 34.62
C VAL A 792 12.49 -24.59 33.12
N GLN A 793 13.28 -23.73 32.48
CA GLN A 793 13.54 -23.78 31.03
C GLN A 793 14.95 -24.34 30.69
N HIS A 794 15.89 -24.24 31.62
CA HIS A 794 17.27 -24.71 31.52
C HIS A 794 17.76 -25.21 32.87
N ILE A 795 18.65 -26.20 32.88
CA ILE A 795 19.29 -26.74 34.09
C ILE A 795 20.81 -26.70 33.92
N ASN A 796 21.52 -26.42 35.01
CA ASN A 796 22.98 -26.50 35.09
C ASN A 796 23.44 -27.75 35.84
N ALA A 797 22.74 -28.18 36.89
CA ALA A 797 22.99 -29.48 37.49
C ALA A 797 21.74 -30.20 38.03
N VAL A 798 21.78 -31.53 38.01
CA VAL A 798 20.83 -32.45 38.62
C VAL A 798 21.55 -33.16 39.78
N CYS A 799 21.32 -32.69 41.00
CA CYS A 799 22.08 -33.08 42.18
C CYS A 799 21.39 -34.20 42.95
N PHE A 800 21.94 -35.41 42.90
CA PHE A 800 21.51 -36.55 43.71
C PHE A 800 22.20 -36.54 45.07
N VAL A 801 21.42 -36.46 46.14
CA VAL A 801 21.89 -36.37 47.53
C VAL A 801 21.83 -37.74 48.20
N VAL A 802 22.98 -38.19 48.71
CA VAL A 802 23.16 -39.50 49.36
C VAL A 802 23.92 -39.37 50.68
N GLN A 803 23.67 -40.24 51.65
CA GLN A 803 24.42 -40.28 52.90
C GLN A 803 25.72 -41.08 52.73
N ALA A 804 26.82 -40.60 53.30
CA ALA A 804 28.14 -41.24 53.20
C ALA A 804 28.17 -42.72 53.66
N SER A 805 27.33 -43.06 54.65
CA SER A 805 27.27 -44.36 55.31
C SER A 805 26.54 -45.47 54.53
N GLN A 806 25.86 -45.16 53.42
CA GLN A 806 25.06 -46.13 52.68
C GLN A 806 25.93 -47.06 51.81
N ALA A 807 26.31 -48.22 52.35
CA ALA A 807 27.20 -49.17 51.68
C ALA A 807 26.59 -49.91 50.46
N ARG A 808 25.26 -49.84 50.24
CA ARG A 808 24.54 -50.42 49.06
C ARG A 808 23.26 -49.62 48.77
N LEU A 809 22.84 -49.57 47.50
CA LEU A 809 21.56 -49.01 47.07
C LEU A 809 20.46 -50.09 47.00
N THR A 810 19.25 -49.76 47.46
CA THR A 810 18.09 -50.68 47.49
C THR A 810 17.35 -50.77 46.15
N HIS A 811 16.52 -51.81 45.98
CA HIS A 811 15.65 -51.94 44.79
C HIS A 811 14.68 -50.75 44.65
N THR A 812 14.11 -50.26 45.76
CA THR A 812 13.25 -49.07 45.78
C THR A 812 14.02 -47.82 45.34
N GLN A 813 15.25 -47.62 45.83
CA GLN A 813 16.11 -46.52 45.37
C GLN A 813 16.40 -46.63 43.87
N LYS A 814 16.73 -47.82 43.34
CA LYS A 814 16.96 -48.03 41.90
C LYS A 814 15.70 -47.70 41.05
N TYR A 815 14.52 -48.15 41.49
CA TYR A 815 13.24 -47.80 40.85
C TYR A 815 12.99 -46.28 40.83
N ILE A 816 13.27 -45.60 41.95
CA ILE A 816 13.16 -44.13 42.05
C ILE A 816 14.13 -43.44 41.08
N PHE A 817 15.40 -43.86 41.04
CA PHE A 817 16.39 -43.31 40.10
C PHE A 817 15.93 -43.48 38.64
N ASP A 818 15.53 -44.68 38.21
CA ASP A 818 15.11 -44.91 36.83
C ASP A 818 13.81 -44.20 36.46
N SER A 819 12.85 -44.11 37.40
CA SER A 819 11.61 -43.33 37.22
C SER A 819 11.91 -41.85 36.99
N ILE A 820 12.79 -41.23 37.80
CA ILE A 820 13.16 -39.82 37.64
C ILE A 820 14.03 -39.61 36.38
N LEU A 821 14.96 -40.51 36.08
CA LEU A 821 15.79 -40.44 34.87
C LEU A 821 14.96 -40.58 33.58
N SER A 822 13.79 -41.22 33.63
CA SER A 822 12.86 -41.32 32.48
C SER A 822 12.17 -40.01 32.09
N ILE A 823 12.18 -39.00 32.98
CA ILE A 823 11.69 -37.65 32.69
C ILE A 823 12.62 -36.94 31.70
N PHE A 824 13.93 -37.18 31.80
CA PHE A 824 14.95 -36.40 31.09
C PHE A 824 15.28 -36.95 29.70
N GLY A 825 15.66 -36.04 28.80
CA GLY A 825 16.31 -36.39 27.54
C GLY A 825 17.77 -36.86 27.74
N LYS A 826 18.34 -37.47 26.69
CA LYS A 826 19.75 -37.93 26.66
C LYS A 826 20.77 -36.78 26.81
N ASP A 827 20.34 -35.53 26.67
CA ASP A 827 21.11 -34.30 26.75
C ASP A 827 21.50 -33.88 28.18
N ILE A 828 20.91 -34.46 29.23
CA ILE A 828 21.14 -34.05 30.63
C ILE A 828 22.28 -34.83 31.33
N ILE A 829 22.83 -35.88 30.70
CA ILE A 829 23.82 -36.81 31.30
C ILE A 829 25.02 -36.09 31.95
N ASN A 830 25.59 -35.09 31.25
CA ASN A 830 26.80 -34.40 31.71
C ASN A 830 26.56 -33.39 32.86
N ASN A 831 25.30 -33.13 33.20
CA ASN A 831 24.88 -32.20 34.24
C ASN A 831 24.47 -32.93 35.54
N ILE A 832 24.53 -34.26 35.58
CA ILE A 832 24.22 -35.02 36.79
C ILE A 832 25.39 -34.88 37.80
N LEU A 833 25.09 -34.65 39.08
CA LEU A 833 26.10 -34.56 40.15
C LEU A 833 25.69 -35.39 41.37
N VAL A 834 26.68 -35.95 42.06
CA VAL A 834 26.48 -36.69 43.32
C VAL A 834 26.95 -35.83 44.50
N LEU A 835 26.05 -35.56 45.45
CA LEU A 835 26.35 -34.80 46.67
C LEU A 835 26.24 -35.73 47.87
N ILE A 836 27.33 -35.89 48.62
CA ILE A 836 27.45 -36.83 49.73
C ILE A 836 27.40 -36.08 51.06
N THR A 837 26.37 -36.32 51.86
CA THR A 837 26.15 -35.72 53.18
C THR A 837 26.69 -36.61 54.31
N PHE A 838 26.90 -36.03 55.50
CA PHE A 838 27.45 -36.71 56.68
C PHE A 838 28.84 -37.33 56.41
N ALA A 839 29.68 -36.58 55.68
CA ALA A 839 30.85 -37.11 54.99
C ALA A 839 32.19 -36.82 55.70
N ASP A 840 32.34 -37.30 56.94
CA ASP A 840 33.45 -36.97 57.85
C ASP A 840 34.78 -37.69 57.51
N ALA A 841 34.72 -38.79 56.77
CA ALA A 841 35.88 -39.60 56.38
C ALA A 841 36.50 -39.16 55.04
N GLN A 842 37.75 -39.58 54.76
CA GLN A 842 38.40 -39.29 53.48
C GLN A 842 37.64 -39.89 52.27
N ARG A 843 37.30 -41.19 52.29
CA ARG A 843 36.51 -41.87 51.24
C ARG A 843 35.18 -42.41 51.81
N PRO A 844 34.02 -41.89 51.37
CA PRO A 844 32.71 -42.44 51.73
C PRO A 844 32.44 -43.83 51.13
N PRO A 845 31.94 -44.81 51.91
CA PRO A 845 31.53 -46.14 51.40
C PRO A 845 30.50 -46.12 50.25
N VAL A 846 29.63 -45.11 50.20
CA VAL A 846 28.54 -45.02 49.19
C VAL A 846 29.03 -44.90 47.73
N LEU A 847 30.30 -44.55 47.50
CA LEU A 847 30.88 -44.43 46.16
C LEU A 847 30.90 -45.76 45.40
N ASP A 848 31.17 -46.86 46.10
CA ASP A 848 31.28 -48.19 45.50
C ASP A 848 29.87 -48.70 45.10
N ALA A 849 28.87 -48.43 45.95
CA ALA A 849 27.46 -48.74 45.72
C ALA A 849 26.86 -47.98 44.52
N ILE A 850 27.25 -46.72 44.32
CA ILE A 850 26.84 -45.92 43.14
C ILE A 850 27.50 -46.48 41.88
N THR A 851 28.78 -46.89 41.95
CA THR A 851 29.51 -47.43 40.81
C THR A 851 28.92 -48.77 40.31
N GLU A 852 28.45 -49.64 41.20
CA GLU A 852 27.75 -50.89 40.86
C GLU A 852 26.36 -50.67 40.20
N SER A 853 25.77 -49.47 40.35
CA SER A 853 24.37 -49.22 39.99
C SER A 853 24.09 -48.92 38.51
N ASN A 854 25.13 -48.66 37.69
CA ASN A 854 25.01 -48.22 36.29
C ASN A 854 24.17 -46.94 36.08
N ILE A 855 24.02 -46.09 37.11
CA ILE A 855 23.46 -44.74 36.97
C ILE A 855 24.41 -43.89 36.11
N PRO A 856 23.90 -43.08 35.15
CA PRO A 856 24.74 -42.17 34.38
C PRO A 856 25.22 -40.99 35.24
N PHE A 857 26.54 -40.84 35.38
CA PHE A 857 27.18 -39.70 36.04
C PHE A 857 28.46 -39.27 35.29
N PRO A 858 28.86 -37.98 35.34
CA PRO A 858 30.15 -37.52 34.85
C PRO A 858 31.30 -38.19 35.59
N LYS A 859 32.40 -38.43 34.85
CA LYS A 859 33.63 -39.01 35.38
C LYS A 859 34.77 -38.01 35.27
N ASP A 860 35.70 -38.08 36.20
CA ASP A 860 36.97 -37.36 36.15
C ASP A 860 37.99 -38.02 35.19
N GLU A 861 39.17 -37.41 35.07
CA GLU A 861 40.27 -37.89 34.21
C GLU A 861 40.84 -39.24 34.66
N GLU A 862 40.57 -39.66 35.90
CA GLU A 862 40.95 -40.97 36.47
C GLU A 862 39.82 -42.01 36.34
N GLY A 863 38.67 -41.63 35.79
CA GLY A 863 37.51 -42.49 35.53
C GLY A 863 36.58 -42.68 36.74
N SER A 864 36.81 -41.97 37.83
CA SER A 864 35.99 -42.01 39.05
C SER A 864 34.76 -41.07 38.94
N PRO A 865 33.70 -41.28 39.75
CA PRO A 865 32.51 -40.41 39.71
C PRO A 865 32.84 -38.99 40.18
N LEU A 866 32.30 -37.96 39.53
CA LEU A 866 32.40 -36.58 40.03
C LEU A 866 31.43 -36.36 41.20
N PHE A 867 31.94 -36.33 42.44
CA PHE A 867 31.15 -36.13 43.66
C PHE A 867 31.66 -34.97 44.52
N PHE A 868 30.76 -34.37 45.31
CA PHE A 868 31.08 -33.37 46.32
C PHE A 868 30.67 -33.87 47.70
N LYS A 869 31.57 -33.76 48.68
CA LYS A 869 31.30 -34.15 50.08
C LYS A 869 30.92 -32.91 50.89
N PHE A 870 29.98 -33.06 51.81
CA PHE A 870 29.57 -32.01 52.73
C PHE A 870 29.42 -32.56 54.16
N ASN A 871 30.13 -31.93 55.09
CA ASN A 871 29.75 -31.93 56.49
C ASN A 871 29.16 -30.54 56.81
N ASN A 872 27.96 -30.53 57.41
CA ASN A 872 27.23 -29.33 57.81
C ASN A 872 26.91 -29.33 59.33
N SER A 873 27.60 -30.12 60.15
CA SER A 873 27.38 -30.24 61.61
C SER A 873 27.48 -28.87 62.30
N ALA A 874 28.57 -28.15 62.04
CA ALA A 874 28.87 -26.85 62.62
C ALA A 874 28.01 -25.69 62.07
N LEU A 875 27.08 -25.93 61.15
CA LEU A 875 26.20 -24.89 60.60
C LEU A 875 25.26 -24.30 61.67
N PHE A 876 24.83 -25.15 62.61
CA PHE A 876 23.91 -24.80 63.71
C PHE A 876 24.35 -25.44 65.05
N ALA A 877 25.66 -25.68 65.22
CA ALA A 877 26.22 -26.14 66.49
C ALA A 877 25.98 -25.08 67.59
N ASN A 878 25.80 -25.55 68.83
CA ASN A 878 25.37 -24.72 69.95
C ASN A 878 26.39 -24.86 71.09
N ASP A 879 26.92 -23.73 71.57
CA ASP A 879 27.82 -23.68 72.72
C ASP A 879 27.04 -23.90 74.04
N ASP A 880 26.64 -25.13 74.29
CA ASP A 880 26.15 -25.56 75.60
C ASP A 880 27.38 -25.76 76.53
N GLU A 881 27.30 -25.26 77.77
CA GLU A 881 28.44 -24.81 78.62
C GLU A 881 29.48 -25.87 79.08
N THR A 882 29.49 -27.07 78.50
CA THR A 882 30.40 -28.17 78.89
C THR A 882 31.56 -28.40 77.92
N ASN A 883 31.56 -27.78 76.74
CA ASN A 883 32.66 -27.91 75.78
C ASN A 883 33.91 -27.15 76.23
N SER A 884 34.99 -27.89 76.46
CA SER A 884 36.34 -27.33 76.62
C SER A 884 36.82 -26.66 75.32
N ASN A 885 37.91 -25.90 75.41
CA ASN A 885 38.48 -25.11 74.30
C ASN A 885 38.71 -25.92 73.01
N ASP A 886 38.90 -27.24 73.10
CA ASP A 886 39.11 -28.14 71.96
C ASP A 886 37.84 -28.30 71.11
N GLY A 887 36.63 -28.26 71.71
CA GLY A 887 35.35 -28.39 71.00
C GLY A 887 35.14 -27.28 69.97
N LEU A 888 35.43 -26.03 70.38
CA LEU A 888 35.39 -24.86 69.49
C LEU A 888 36.37 -24.96 68.31
N MET A 889 37.49 -25.68 68.46
CA MET A 889 38.39 -25.94 67.33
C MET A 889 37.79 -26.94 66.33
N PHE A 890 37.10 -27.98 66.79
CA PHE A 890 36.46 -28.95 65.91
C PHE A 890 35.30 -28.34 65.11
N ASP A 891 34.42 -27.57 65.73
CA ASP A 891 33.31 -26.93 64.99
C ASP A 891 33.81 -25.88 64.00
N LYS A 892 34.84 -25.08 64.34
CA LYS A 892 35.48 -24.20 63.34
C LYS A 892 36.14 -24.99 62.21
N MET A 893 36.79 -26.13 62.50
CA MET A 893 37.37 -27.01 61.47
C MET A 893 36.30 -27.60 60.54
N PHE A 894 35.14 -28.00 61.07
CA PHE A 894 34.01 -28.47 60.26
C PHE A 894 33.39 -27.34 59.43
N TRP A 895 33.27 -26.13 59.97
CA TRP A 895 32.82 -24.95 59.23
C TRP A 895 33.77 -24.62 58.07
N ASP A 896 35.08 -24.58 58.30
CA ASP A 896 36.09 -24.33 57.26
C ASP A 896 36.11 -25.44 56.20
N MET A 897 35.85 -26.69 56.59
CA MET A 897 35.70 -27.82 55.66
C MET A 897 34.42 -27.68 54.81
N GLY A 898 33.30 -27.30 55.42
CA GLY A 898 32.05 -27.02 54.74
C GLY A 898 32.20 -25.86 53.74
N ALA A 899 32.80 -24.75 54.16
CA ALA A 899 33.03 -23.57 53.32
C ALA A 899 33.90 -23.89 52.09
N LYS A 900 34.99 -24.64 52.25
CA LYS A 900 35.83 -25.12 51.12
C LYS A 900 35.07 -26.06 50.19
N SER A 901 34.19 -26.89 50.73
CA SER A 901 33.35 -27.80 49.95
C SER A 901 32.30 -27.06 49.12
N MET A 902 31.68 -26.02 49.68
CA MET A 902 30.80 -25.08 48.96
C MET A 902 31.57 -24.32 47.88
N GLU A 903 32.77 -23.82 48.17
CA GLU A 903 33.63 -23.13 47.20
C GLU A 903 33.96 -24.02 46.00
N GLY A 904 34.36 -25.27 46.24
CA GLY A 904 34.62 -26.27 45.19
C GLY A 904 33.39 -26.59 44.35
N PHE A 905 32.24 -26.78 44.99
CA PHE A 905 30.96 -27.04 44.31
C PHE A 905 30.54 -25.87 43.41
N PHE A 906 30.56 -24.63 43.92
CA PHE A 906 30.17 -23.46 43.13
C PHE A 906 31.17 -23.15 42.00
N LYS A 907 32.48 -23.39 42.20
CA LYS A 907 33.49 -23.32 41.11
C LYS A 907 33.29 -24.36 40.01
N ALA A 908 32.73 -25.52 40.32
CA ALA A 908 32.34 -26.51 39.31
C ALA A 908 31.05 -26.09 38.60
N LEU A 909 30.03 -25.67 39.35
CA LEU A 909 28.76 -25.18 38.81
C LEU A 909 28.93 -23.96 37.88
N GLU A 910 29.85 -23.05 38.19
CA GLU A 910 30.18 -21.89 37.36
C GLU A 910 30.59 -22.32 35.94
N LYS A 911 31.40 -23.38 35.85
CA LYS A 911 31.88 -23.97 34.57
C LYS A 911 30.85 -24.85 33.85
N MET A 912 29.77 -25.27 34.51
CA MET A 912 28.73 -26.09 33.88
C MET A 912 27.81 -25.26 32.98
N ASP A 913 27.75 -25.64 31.70
CA ASP A 913 26.82 -25.08 30.73
C ASP A 913 25.35 -25.27 31.14
N ALA A 914 24.47 -24.43 30.59
CA ALA A 914 23.04 -24.46 30.83
C ALA A 914 22.34 -25.29 29.74
N ASN A 915 22.01 -26.55 30.05
CA ASN A 915 21.37 -27.42 29.07
C ASN A 915 19.89 -27.06 28.95
N SER A 916 19.46 -26.81 27.71
CA SER A 916 18.07 -26.48 27.40
C SER A 916 17.21 -27.72 27.54
N LEU A 917 16.12 -27.64 28.29
CA LEU A 917 15.19 -28.77 28.50
C LEU A 917 14.31 -29.05 27.26
N ALA A 918 14.81 -28.81 26.05
CA ALA A 918 14.05 -28.92 24.80
C ALA A 918 13.69 -30.37 24.47
N LEU A 919 14.65 -31.31 24.52
CA LEU A 919 14.40 -32.75 24.31
C LEU A 919 13.51 -33.32 25.41
N THR A 920 13.71 -32.90 26.66
CA THR A 920 12.85 -33.20 27.82
C THR A 920 11.40 -32.73 27.59
N LYS A 921 11.18 -31.49 27.14
CA LYS A 921 9.83 -30.95 26.84
C LYS A 921 9.18 -31.64 25.63
N GLU A 922 9.95 -32.00 24.60
CA GLU A 922 9.46 -32.77 23.45
C GLU A 922 9.00 -34.17 23.88
N LEU A 923 9.80 -34.87 24.69
CA LEU A 923 9.49 -36.18 25.25
C LEU A 923 8.17 -36.17 26.04
N LEU A 924 8.00 -35.21 26.95
CA LEU A 924 6.79 -35.11 27.77
C LEU A 924 5.56 -34.75 26.92
N LYS A 925 5.73 -33.94 25.86
CA LYS A 925 4.65 -33.60 24.92
C LYS A 925 4.16 -34.82 24.13
N GLU A 926 5.04 -35.60 23.53
CA GLU A 926 4.61 -36.76 22.73
C GLU A 926 4.03 -37.89 23.61
N ARG A 927 4.50 -38.06 24.86
CA ARG A 927 3.84 -38.94 25.85
C ARG A 927 2.40 -38.49 26.13
N LYS A 928 2.18 -37.20 26.43
CA LYS A 928 0.84 -36.67 26.75
C LYS A 928 -0.11 -36.68 25.54
N ARG A 929 0.43 -36.49 24.33
CA ARG A 929 -0.32 -36.58 23.08
C ARG A 929 -0.82 -38.00 22.83
N LEU A 930 0.03 -39.02 23.03
CA LEU A 930 -0.36 -40.43 22.92
C LEU A 930 -1.52 -40.78 23.85
N GLU A 931 -1.44 -40.36 25.12
CA GLU A 931 -2.49 -40.56 26.13
C GLU A 931 -3.83 -39.91 25.71
N THR A 932 -3.80 -38.63 25.32
CA THR A 932 -5.01 -37.89 24.90
C THR A 932 -5.71 -38.52 23.69
N VAL A 933 -4.98 -39.06 22.72
CA VAL A 933 -5.57 -39.66 21.50
C VAL A 933 -6.23 -41.01 21.82
N VAL A 934 -5.68 -41.78 22.76
CA VAL A 934 -6.29 -43.05 23.22
C VAL A 934 -7.62 -42.79 23.93
N GLU A 935 -7.71 -41.75 24.77
CA GLU A 935 -8.95 -41.38 25.46
C GLU A 935 -10.04 -40.88 24.49
N GLN A 936 -9.68 -40.08 23.48
CA GLN A 936 -10.64 -39.49 22.52
C GLN A 936 -11.27 -40.51 21.56
N LEU A 937 -10.61 -41.64 21.29
CA LEU A 937 -11.16 -42.69 20.43
C LEU A 937 -12.39 -43.38 21.01
N HIS A 938 -12.51 -43.43 22.35
CA HIS A 938 -13.50 -44.26 23.02
C HIS A 938 -14.98 -43.82 22.83
N PRO A 939 -15.36 -42.52 22.92
CA PRO A 939 -16.77 -42.12 22.86
C PRO A 939 -17.29 -41.93 21.43
N GLN A 940 -16.46 -41.41 20.52
CA GLN A 940 -16.88 -40.99 19.17
C GLN A 940 -17.41 -42.14 18.30
N ILE A 941 -16.88 -43.35 18.51
CA ILE A 941 -17.36 -44.58 17.87
C ILE A 941 -18.84 -44.83 18.19
N SER A 942 -19.32 -44.46 19.38
CA SER A 942 -20.71 -44.65 19.79
C SER A 942 -21.66 -43.61 19.16
N THR A 943 -21.24 -42.35 19.06
CA THR A 943 -22.09 -41.24 18.56
C THR A 943 -22.46 -41.40 17.08
N VAL A 944 -21.55 -41.95 16.27
CA VAL A 944 -21.79 -42.26 14.85
C VAL A 944 -23.00 -43.18 14.65
N LEU A 945 -23.17 -44.15 15.56
CA LEU A 945 -24.21 -45.18 15.43
C LEU A 945 -25.62 -44.61 15.70
N SER A 946 -25.74 -43.60 16.57
CA SER A 946 -27.03 -43.00 16.92
C SER A 946 -27.59 -42.08 15.84
N LYS A 947 -26.80 -41.13 15.30
CA LYS A 947 -27.29 -40.14 14.32
C LYS A 947 -27.88 -40.78 13.06
N ARG A 948 -27.36 -41.94 12.65
CA ARG A 948 -27.79 -42.67 11.45
C ARG A 948 -29.28 -43.08 11.49
N GLU A 949 -29.87 -43.29 12.67
CA GLU A 949 -31.28 -43.68 12.80
C GLU A 949 -32.22 -42.47 12.74
N GLU A 950 -31.79 -41.29 13.21
CA GLU A 950 -32.60 -40.06 13.23
C GLU A 950 -32.97 -39.59 11.81
N ILE A 951 -31.99 -39.56 10.91
CA ILE A 951 -32.15 -39.19 9.48
C ILE A 951 -33.21 -40.05 8.79
N ARG A 952 -33.34 -41.32 9.20
CA ARG A 952 -34.31 -42.26 8.62
C ARG A 952 -35.75 -41.84 8.92
N GLN A 953 -36.02 -41.39 10.13
CA GLN A 953 -37.38 -41.08 10.61
C GLN A 953 -37.94 -39.77 10.03
N THR A 954 -37.08 -38.75 9.82
CA THR A 954 -37.53 -37.46 9.25
C THR A 954 -38.06 -37.61 7.82
N ARG A 955 -37.48 -38.53 7.02
CA ARG A 955 -37.86 -38.78 5.62
C ARG A 955 -39.29 -39.34 5.48
N ASP A 956 -39.73 -40.17 6.42
CA ASP A 956 -41.02 -40.87 6.34
C ASP A 956 -42.22 -39.95 6.67
N ILE A 957 -42.01 -38.92 7.49
CA ILE A 957 -43.05 -37.94 7.85
C ILE A 957 -43.33 -36.98 6.67
N LEU A 958 -42.26 -36.55 5.99
CA LEU A 958 -42.31 -35.52 4.94
C LEU A 958 -43.19 -35.89 3.74
N ASN A 959 -43.16 -37.16 3.34
CA ASN A 959 -43.93 -37.68 2.20
C ASN A 959 -45.46 -37.70 2.42
N LYS A 960 -45.94 -37.39 3.62
CA LYS A 960 -47.31 -37.71 4.05
C LYS A 960 -48.30 -36.55 4.06
N HIS A 961 -47.83 -35.30 4.01
CA HIS A 961 -48.67 -34.09 4.23
C HIS A 961 -48.55 -33.01 3.15
N ILE A 962 -48.06 -33.36 1.95
CA ILE A 962 -47.87 -32.41 0.83
C ILE A 962 -49.18 -31.74 0.36
N THR A 963 -50.34 -32.40 0.49
CA THR A 963 -51.61 -31.93 -0.11
C THR A 963 -52.50 -31.08 0.79
N ASP A 964 -52.25 -31.03 2.10
CA ASP A 964 -53.17 -30.37 3.06
C ASP A 964 -52.84 -28.88 3.27
N ILE A 965 -51.62 -28.47 2.89
CA ILE A 965 -51.06 -27.13 3.05
C ILE A 965 -51.91 -26.06 2.32
N ASP A 966 -52.43 -26.38 1.13
CA ASP A 966 -53.20 -25.45 0.28
C ASP A 966 -54.59 -25.07 0.83
N ARG A 967 -55.09 -25.75 1.88
CA ARG A 967 -56.47 -25.54 2.38
C ARG A 967 -56.56 -24.75 3.68
N ASN A 968 -55.42 -24.30 4.20
CA ASN A 968 -55.29 -23.33 5.30
C ASN A 968 -56.23 -23.60 6.49
N LYS A 969 -56.24 -24.85 6.97
CA LYS A 969 -56.84 -25.30 8.23
C LYS A 969 -55.77 -26.01 9.05
N ASP A 970 -55.60 -25.60 10.29
CA ASP A 970 -54.67 -26.25 11.21
C ASP A 970 -55.00 -27.72 11.44
N TYR A 971 -53.93 -28.52 11.46
CA TYR A 971 -53.94 -29.93 11.87
C TYR A 971 -52.76 -30.18 12.81
N GLU A 972 -52.94 -31.10 13.77
CA GLU A 972 -51.92 -31.43 14.77
C GLU A 972 -51.29 -32.81 14.53
N HIS A 973 -49.96 -32.90 14.68
CA HIS A 973 -49.19 -34.13 14.49
C HIS A 973 -48.19 -34.35 15.63
N GLU A 974 -47.88 -35.61 15.97
CA GLU A 974 -46.87 -35.97 16.98
C GLU A 974 -45.50 -36.22 16.35
N VAL A 975 -44.45 -35.68 17.00
CA VAL A 975 -43.05 -35.84 16.58
C VAL A 975 -42.16 -36.08 17.80
N ASP A 976 -41.16 -36.94 17.64
CA ASP A 976 -40.10 -37.18 18.62
C ASP A 976 -39.06 -36.05 18.56
N VAL A 977 -38.74 -35.47 19.72
CA VAL A 977 -37.81 -34.35 19.88
C VAL A 977 -36.80 -34.72 20.96
N THR A 978 -35.52 -34.53 20.65
CA THR A 978 -34.41 -34.71 21.61
C THR A 978 -34.25 -33.46 22.44
N GLU A 979 -34.53 -33.56 23.74
CA GLU A 979 -34.32 -32.49 24.72
C GLU A 979 -32.87 -32.54 25.24
N ILE A 980 -32.29 -31.35 25.45
CA ILE A 980 -30.94 -31.22 26.04
C ILE A 980 -31.11 -31.15 27.57
N LYS A 981 -30.72 -32.23 28.25
CA LYS A 981 -30.57 -32.28 29.70
C LYS A 981 -29.24 -31.62 30.09
N ILE A 982 -29.29 -30.80 31.12
CA ILE A 982 -28.14 -30.06 31.64
C ILE A 982 -27.77 -30.69 32.99
N GLU A 983 -26.63 -31.39 33.04
CA GLU A 983 -26.11 -32.00 34.27
C GLU A 983 -25.05 -31.11 34.90
N SER A 984 -25.27 -30.70 36.15
CA SER A 984 -24.37 -29.79 36.87
C SER A 984 -23.10 -30.49 37.34
N ILE A 985 -21.96 -29.82 37.19
CA ILE A 985 -20.66 -30.20 37.78
C ILE A 985 -20.23 -29.24 38.92
N ALA A 986 -21.13 -28.35 39.36
CA ALA A 986 -20.86 -27.36 40.39
C ALA A 986 -20.45 -28.03 41.72
N GLY A 987 -19.25 -27.70 42.20
CA GLY A 987 -18.61 -28.32 43.37
C GLY A 987 -17.36 -29.13 43.03
N THR A 988 -17.16 -29.51 41.76
CA THR A 988 -15.86 -30.02 41.28
C THR A 988 -14.88 -28.88 41.01
N SER A 989 -13.58 -29.14 41.14
CA SER A 989 -12.49 -28.17 40.84
C SER A 989 -11.97 -28.28 39.40
N GLU A 990 -12.77 -28.87 38.51
CA GLU A 990 -12.41 -29.18 37.13
C GLU A 990 -13.18 -28.27 36.15
N PHE A 991 -12.55 -27.96 35.02
CA PHE A 991 -13.12 -27.05 34.02
C PHE A 991 -13.57 -27.83 32.79
N ILE A 992 -14.49 -27.27 32.00
CA ILE A 992 -15.18 -28.01 30.93
C ILE A 992 -15.42 -27.11 29.73
N THR A 993 -14.96 -27.51 28.56
CA THR A 993 -15.01 -26.65 27.37
C THR A 993 -16.29 -26.93 26.59
N ASN A 994 -17.32 -26.11 26.78
CA ASN A 994 -18.62 -26.24 26.10
C ASN A 994 -18.72 -25.25 24.93
N CYS A 995 -19.10 -25.74 23.74
CA CYS A 995 -19.42 -24.89 22.59
C CYS A 995 -20.77 -24.19 22.83
N GLN A 996 -20.76 -22.87 22.94
CA GLN A 996 -21.97 -22.04 23.15
C GLN A 996 -22.84 -21.93 21.89
N LYS A 997 -22.28 -22.23 20.71
CA LYS A 997 -23.00 -22.21 19.44
C LYS A 997 -23.63 -23.57 19.07
N CYS A 998 -23.06 -24.67 19.58
CA CYS A 998 -23.58 -26.03 19.32
C CYS A 998 -24.26 -26.65 20.54
N ASN A 999 -24.25 -25.99 21.71
CA ASN A 999 -24.69 -26.54 23.00
C ASN A 999 -24.13 -27.96 23.24
N PHE A 1000 -22.81 -28.10 23.10
CA PHE A 1000 -22.11 -29.39 23.05
C PHE A 1000 -20.81 -29.36 23.88
N THR A 1001 -20.56 -30.40 24.67
CA THR A 1001 -19.37 -30.52 25.53
C THR A 1001 -18.18 -31.09 24.75
N CYS A 1002 -17.07 -30.35 24.71
CA CYS A 1002 -15.97 -30.58 23.76
C CYS A 1002 -14.66 -31.06 24.40
N HIS A 1003 -14.43 -30.79 25.69
CA HIS A 1003 -13.26 -31.29 26.43
C HIS A 1003 -13.50 -31.25 27.95
N TYR A 1004 -13.32 -32.38 28.62
CA TYR A 1004 -13.48 -32.56 30.07
C TYR A 1004 -12.57 -33.70 30.57
N PRO A 1005 -11.88 -33.58 31.71
CA PRO A 1005 -11.62 -32.34 32.45
C PRO A 1005 -10.58 -31.48 31.73
N CYS A 1006 -10.97 -30.25 31.38
CA CYS A 1006 -10.08 -29.30 30.74
C CYS A 1006 -9.19 -28.61 31.79
N SER A 1007 -7.88 -28.64 31.62
CA SER A 1007 -6.93 -27.96 32.51
C SER A 1007 -6.83 -26.44 32.28
N LEU A 1008 -7.71 -25.85 31.47
CA LEU A 1008 -7.78 -24.40 31.20
C LEU A 1008 -9.04 -23.83 31.84
N SER A 1009 -8.84 -23.14 32.96
CA SER A 1009 -9.90 -22.51 33.76
C SER A 1009 -10.48 -21.24 33.13
N ASN A 1010 -9.72 -20.58 32.26
CA ASN A 1010 -10.10 -19.33 31.64
C ASN A 1010 -10.44 -19.52 30.16
N ASP A 1011 -11.36 -18.71 29.64
CA ASP A 1011 -11.95 -18.95 28.32
C ASP A 1011 -11.17 -18.30 27.17
N GLU A 1012 -10.46 -17.21 27.45
CA GLU A 1012 -9.50 -16.59 26.53
C GLU A 1012 -8.33 -17.54 26.16
N ASP A 1013 -8.05 -18.53 27.02
CA ASP A 1013 -7.01 -19.53 26.79
C ASP A 1013 -7.47 -20.72 25.94
N LYS A 1014 -8.76 -20.85 25.61
CA LYS A 1014 -9.27 -22.06 24.94
C LYS A 1014 -8.65 -22.31 23.58
N ILE A 1015 -8.08 -21.31 22.89
CA ILE A 1015 -7.26 -21.51 21.68
C ILE A 1015 -6.08 -22.48 21.90
N ARG A 1016 -5.58 -22.58 23.13
CA ARG A 1016 -4.47 -23.47 23.56
C ARG A 1016 -4.97 -24.83 24.09
N CYS A 1017 -6.28 -25.07 24.10
CA CYS A 1017 -6.88 -26.31 24.55
C CYS A 1017 -6.49 -27.47 23.61
N SER A 1018 -6.25 -28.66 24.16
CA SER A 1018 -5.80 -29.85 23.41
C SER A 1018 -6.71 -30.25 22.24
N VAL A 1019 -7.99 -29.85 22.28
CA VAL A 1019 -8.99 -30.12 21.23
C VAL A 1019 -9.10 -29.01 20.16
N MET A 1020 -8.46 -27.86 20.37
CA MET A 1020 -8.36 -26.80 19.37
C MET A 1020 -7.11 -27.01 18.53
N LYS A 1021 -7.26 -26.91 17.20
CA LYS A 1021 -6.12 -26.94 16.27
C LYS A 1021 -6.32 -25.84 15.24
N ASP A 1022 -5.26 -25.07 15.00
CA ASP A 1022 -5.23 -23.97 14.02
C ASP A 1022 -6.37 -22.93 14.23
N GLY A 1023 -6.80 -22.75 15.49
CA GLY A 1023 -7.85 -21.80 15.91
C GLY A 1023 -9.28 -22.37 15.95
N VAL A 1024 -9.53 -23.57 15.43
CA VAL A 1024 -10.87 -24.18 15.39
C VAL A 1024 -10.98 -25.42 16.27
N CYS A 1025 -12.19 -25.66 16.79
CA CYS A 1025 -12.49 -26.87 17.54
C CYS A 1025 -12.55 -28.08 16.63
N THR A 1026 -11.74 -29.10 16.94
CA THR A 1026 -11.73 -30.35 16.17
C THR A 1026 -12.78 -31.36 16.62
N ILE A 1027 -13.50 -31.08 17.72
CA ILE A 1027 -14.43 -32.00 18.39
C ILE A 1027 -15.91 -31.57 18.26
N CYS A 1028 -16.23 -30.28 18.20
CA CYS A 1028 -17.62 -29.84 18.16
C CYS A 1028 -18.22 -29.96 16.74
N PRO A 1029 -19.53 -30.28 16.58
CA PRO A 1029 -20.11 -30.58 15.27
C PRO A 1029 -19.93 -29.45 14.24
N GLY A 1030 -20.13 -28.20 14.65
CA GLY A 1030 -19.98 -27.04 13.79
C GLY A 1030 -18.53 -26.52 13.62
N LYS A 1031 -17.51 -27.29 14.06
CA LYS A 1031 -16.07 -26.93 14.04
C LYS A 1031 -15.79 -25.48 14.42
N CYS A 1032 -16.53 -24.98 15.40
CA CYS A 1032 -16.58 -23.56 15.71
C CYS A 1032 -15.21 -23.04 16.18
N GLU A 1033 -14.97 -21.76 15.97
CA GLU A 1033 -13.77 -21.10 16.49
C GLU A 1033 -13.66 -21.28 18.01
N TRP A 1034 -12.42 -21.32 18.48
CA TRP A 1034 -12.09 -21.51 19.90
C TRP A 1034 -12.81 -20.52 20.83
N ASN A 1035 -13.07 -19.30 20.35
CA ASN A 1035 -13.69 -18.18 21.05
C ASN A 1035 -15.20 -18.38 21.35
N ILE A 1036 -15.88 -19.29 20.63
CA ILE A 1036 -17.29 -19.67 20.89
C ILE A 1036 -17.39 -20.87 21.84
N HIS A 1037 -16.30 -21.21 22.52
CA HIS A 1037 -16.23 -22.26 23.53
C HIS A 1037 -15.83 -21.67 24.88
N SER A 1038 -16.62 -21.94 25.92
CA SER A 1038 -16.44 -21.37 27.25
C SER A 1038 -16.64 -22.42 28.34
N ASN A 1039 -16.22 -22.07 29.56
CA ASN A 1039 -16.45 -22.86 30.75
C ASN A 1039 -17.85 -22.61 31.31
N GLN A 1040 -18.58 -23.69 31.56
CA GLN A 1040 -19.88 -23.68 32.21
C GLN A 1040 -19.89 -24.68 33.34
N GLN A 1041 -20.66 -24.46 34.41
CA GLN A 1041 -20.74 -25.40 35.53
C GLN A 1041 -21.67 -26.60 35.24
N HIS A 1042 -21.76 -27.02 33.98
CA HIS A 1042 -22.58 -28.14 33.53
C HIS A 1042 -22.05 -28.79 32.24
N ARG A 1043 -22.47 -30.02 31.99
CA ARG A 1043 -22.30 -30.74 30.71
C ARG A 1043 -23.64 -31.03 30.06
N PHE A 1044 -23.65 -31.12 28.73
CA PHE A 1044 -24.85 -31.39 27.94
C PHE A 1044 -25.03 -32.89 27.71
N ILE A 1045 -26.24 -33.39 27.96
CA ILE A 1045 -26.64 -34.80 27.79
C ILE A 1045 -27.97 -34.79 27.02
N TYR A 1046 -28.17 -35.74 26.10
CA TYR A 1046 -29.27 -35.70 25.12
C TYR A 1046 -30.26 -36.85 25.37
N GLU A 1047 -31.57 -36.55 25.45
CA GLU A 1047 -32.62 -37.51 25.85
C GLU A 1047 -33.94 -37.21 25.10
N THR A 1048 -34.63 -38.22 24.55
CA THR A 1048 -35.69 -38.02 23.51
C THR A 1048 -37.11 -38.31 23.99
N LYS A 1049 -38.10 -37.49 23.59
CA LYS A 1049 -39.54 -37.61 23.96
C LYS A 1049 -40.49 -37.19 22.82
N LYS A 1050 -41.77 -37.62 22.86
CA LYS A 1050 -42.81 -37.33 21.84
C LYS A 1050 -43.72 -36.15 22.22
N VAL A 1051 -44.08 -35.26 21.26
CA VAL A 1051 -44.92 -34.06 21.49
C VAL A 1051 -45.81 -33.71 20.28
N LYS A 1052 -47.02 -33.16 20.50
CA LYS A 1052 -47.93 -32.60 19.46
C LYS A 1052 -47.63 -31.15 19.08
N LYS A 1053 -47.82 -30.78 17.80
CA LYS A 1053 -47.83 -29.38 17.30
C LYS A 1053 -48.76 -29.17 16.10
N THR A 1054 -49.27 -27.93 15.95
CA THR A 1054 -50.00 -27.40 14.78
C THR A 1054 -49.07 -26.90 13.67
N TYR A 1055 -49.63 -26.65 12.48
CA TYR A 1055 -48.89 -26.17 11.30
C TYR A 1055 -48.62 -24.65 11.32
N ASP A 1056 -49.59 -23.79 11.69
CA ASP A 1056 -49.34 -22.34 11.68
C ASP A 1056 -48.36 -21.87 12.77
N GLU A 1057 -48.20 -22.60 13.89
CA GLU A 1057 -47.12 -22.31 14.86
C GLU A 1057 -45.72 -22.56 14.28
N LEU A 1058 -45.57 -23.59 13.43
CA LEU A 1058 -44.32 -23.85 12.71
C LEU A 1058 -44.08 -22.76 11.66
N LYS A 1059 -45.11 -22.41 10.89
CA LYS A 1059 -45.04 -21.38 9.85
C LYS A 1059 -44.65 -20.01 10.41
N LYS A 1060 -45.30 -19.56 11.49
CA LYS A 1060 -45.09 -18.22 12.05
C LYS A 1060 -43.72 -18.04 12.71
N LYS A 1061 -43.17 -19.08 13.36
CA LYS A 1061 -41.77 -19.05 13.84
C LYS A 1061 -40.73 -19.13 12.72
N HIS A 1062 -41.11 -19.59 11.53
CA HIS A 1062 -40.25 -19.52 10.36
C HIS A 1062 -40.22 -18.12 9.72
N GLU A 1063 -41.33 -17.37 9.74
CA GLU A 1063 -41.42 -15.99 9.21
C GLU A 1063 -40.60 -14.96 10.01
N GLU A 1064 -40.46 -15.14 11.33
CA GLU A 1064 -39.73 -14.18 12.21
C GLU A 1064 -38.20 -14.38 12.24
N ALA A 1065 -37.69 -15.55 11.82
CA ALA A 1065 -36.29 -15.94 12.04
C ALA A 1065 -35.32 -15.44 10.96
N GLN A 1066 -35.72 -15.46 9.69
CA GLN A 1066 -35.04 -14.85 8.55
C GLN A 1066 -36.10 -14.38 7.54
N GLY A 1067 -35.87 -13.24 6.89
CA GLY A 1067 -36.90 -12.52 6.13
C GLY A 1067 -37.36 -13.13 4.80
N GLU A 1068 -37.07 -14.40 4.53
CA GLU A 1068 -37.53 -15.16 3.35
C GLU A 1068 -37.58 -16.67 3.66
N PHE A 1069 -38.51 -17.40 3.05
CA PHE A 1069 -38.77 -18.81 3.36
C PHE A 1069 -37.70 -19.78 2.83
N ILE A 1070 -37.35 -20.77 3.65
CA ILE A 1070 -36.52 -21.94 3.28
C ILE A 1070 -37.40 -23.19 3.22
N THR A 1071 -37.20 -24.03 2.20
CA THR A 1071 -38.04 -25.22 1.91
C THR A 1071 -37.52 -26.48 2.62
N THR A 1072 -38.40 -27.47 2.82
CA THR A 1072 -38.09 -28.61 3.70
C THR A 1072 -37.07 -29.59 3.11
N GLU A 1073 -36.89 -29.61 1.79
CA GLU A 1073 -35.88 -30.45 1.12
C GLU A 1073 -34.45 -30.02 1.49
N GLN A 1074 -34.23 -28.71 1.62
CA GLN A 1074 -32.95 -28.10 2.04
C GLN A 1074 -32.53 -28.51 3.47
N ARG A 1075 -33.47 -29.03 4.27
CA ARG A 1075 -33.22 -29.56 5.62
C ARG A 1075 -32.78 -31.03 5.63
N PHE A 1076 -33.10 -31.81 4.59
CA PHE A 1076 -32.71 -33.22 4.53
C PHE A 1076 -31.22 -33.39 4.17
N GLU A 1077 -30.72 -32.61 3.21
CA GLU A 1077 -29.30 -32.61 2.81
C GLU A 1077 -28.37 -32.28 4.00
N GLN A 1078 -28.79 -31.33 4.83
CA GLN A 1078 -28.05 -30.84 5.99
C GLN A 1078 -27.71 -31.96 6.98
N LEU A 1079 -28.64 -32.89 7.24
CA LEU A 1079 -28.42 -34.01 8.15
C LEU A 1079 -27.45 -35.07 7.60
N TRP A 1080 -27.48 -35.35 6.30
CA TRP A 1080 -26.62 -36.36 5.67
C TRP A 1080 -25.14 -35.98 5.79
N HIS A 1081 -24.84 -34.69 5.62
CA HIS A 1081 -23.49 -34.14 5.68
C HIS A 1081 -22.86 -34.19 7.10
N GLU A 1082 -23.69 -34.24 8.15
CA GLU A 1082 -23.23 -34.39 9.54
C GLU A 1082 -22.78 -35.82 9.90
N GLN A 1083 -23.21 -36.86 9.18
CA GLN A 1083 -22.79 -38.23 9.47
C GLN A 1083 -21.38 -38.51 8.92
N GLU A 1084 -21.14 -38.08 7.68
CA GLU A 1084 -19.90 -38.35 6.92
C GLU A 1084 -18.66 -37.67 7.54
N THR A 1085 -18.87 -36.56 8.24
CA THR A 1085 -17.79 -35.80 8.90
C THR A 1085 -17.22 -36.48 10.16
N LEU A 1086 -17.94 -37.41 10.82
CA LEU A 1086 -17.43 -38.11 12.01
C LEU A 1086 -16.51 -39.30 11.68
N ILE A 1087 -16.79 -40.11 10.65
CA ILE A 1087 -15.95 -41.29 10.35
C ILE A 1087 -14.56 -40.89 9.82
N ASN A 1088 -14.48 -39.74 9.15
CA ASN A 1088 -13.24 -39.10 8.77
C ASN A 1088 -12.40 -38.61 9.97
N PHE A 1089 -13.00 -38.41 11.15
CA PHE A 1089 -12.29 -38.07 12.39
C PHE A 1089 -11.60 -39.30 13.01
N ILE A 1090 -12.30 -40.43 13.13
CA ILE A 1090 -11.82 -41.61 13.87
C ILE A 1090 -10.53 -42.20 13.26
N ASN A 1091 -10.48 -42.33 11.93
CA ASN A 1091 -9.32 -42.89 11.22
C ASN A 1091 -8.05 -42.03 11.35
N LYS A 1092 -8.19 -40.72 11.58
CA LYS A 1092 -7.08 -39.80 11.81
C LYS A 1092 -6.41 -40.05 13.17
N CYS A 1093 -7.19 -40.30 14.22
CA CYS A 1093 -6.69 -40.52 15.57
C CYS A 1093 -5.73 -41.72 15.65
N ILE A 1094 -6.09 -42.87 15.07
CA ILE A 1094 -5.27 -44.10 15.09
C ILE A 1094 -3.86 -43.85 14.53
N LYS A 1095 -3.76 -43.06 13.45
CA LYS A 1095 -2.48 -42.72 12.83
C LYS A 1095 -1.63 -41.82 13.72
N GLU A 1096 -2.23 -40.82 14.38
CA GLU A 1096 -1.48 -39.90 15.25
C GLU A 1096 -0.86 -40.61 16.47
N SER A 1097 -1.46 -41.70 16.99
CA SER A 1097 -0.87 -42.50 18.09
C SER A 1097 0.42 -43.21 17.71
N GLN A 1098 0.51 -43.76 16.49
CA GLN A 1098 1.68 -44.55 16.06
C GLN A 1098 2.94 -43.68 15.88
N ASP A 1099 2.77 -42.46 15.37
CA ASP A 1099 3.87 -41.50 15.21
C ASP A 1099 4.49 -41.10 16.57
N CYS A 1100 3.66 -40.93 17.61
CA CYS A 1100 4.11 -40.55 18.96
C CYS A 1100 5.05 -41.59 19.59
N ILE A 1101 4.66 -42.87 19.54
CA ILE A 1101 5.43 -43.99 20.14
C ILE A 1101 6.84 -44.06 19.56
N LYS A 1102 6.96 -43.93 18.23
CA LYS A 1102 8.26 -43.97 17.55
C LYS A 1102 9.19 -42.87 18.04
N ARG A 1103 8.69 -41.63 18.17
CA ARG A 1103 9.50 -40.46 18.53
C ARG A 1103 10.06 -40.53 19.95
N ILE A 1104 9.27 -41.03 20.90
CA ILE A 1104 9.64 -41.20 22.32
C ILE A 1104 10.94 -42.02 22.48
N ASN A 1105 11.08 -43.10 21.71
CA ASN A 1105 12.24 -44.01 21.79
C ASN A 1105 13.55 -43.37 21.29
N GLU A 1106 13.48 -42.39 20.39
CA GLU A 1106 14.66 -41.70 19.86
C GLU A 1106 15.31 -40.80 20.92
N ILE A 1107 14.50 -40.08 21.73
CA ILE A 1107 14.94 -38.91 22.50
C ILE A 1107 15.15 -39.13 24.01
N ALA A 1108 14.45 -40.10 24.62
CA ALA A 1108 14.46 -40.31 26.08
C ALA A 1108 15.75 -40.93 26.64
N LEU A 1109 16.19 -40.50 27.83
CA LEU A 1109 17.31 -41.12 28.56
C LEU A 1109 16.97 -42.56 29.03
N ARG A 1110 15.75 -42.77 29.53
CA ARG A 1110 15.12 -44.09 29.70
C ARG A 1110 13.79 -44.10 28.92
N PRO A 1111 13.70 -44.78 27.75
CA PRO A 1111 12.48 -44.78 26.93
C PRO A 1111 11.25 -45.37 27.61
N ASN A 1112 11.44 -46.44 28.37
CA ASN A 1112 10.39 -47.06 29.17
C ASN A 1112 10.48 -46.51 30.60
N PRO A 1113 9.53 -45.65 31.04
CA PRO A 1113 9.51 -45.11 32.40
C PRO A 1113 9.01 -46.15 33.41
N LEU A 1114 8.12 -47.02 32.92
CA LEU A 1114 7.73 -48.25 33.56
C LEU A 1114 8.75 -49.33 33.15
N SER A 1115 9.31 -50.00 34.16
CA SER A 1115 9.93 -51.31 34.01
C SER A 1115 9.03 -52.25 33.19
N SER A 1116 9.59 -53.26 32.53
CA SER A 1116 8.76 -54.21 31.79
C SER A 1116 7.73 -54.89 32.71
N PRO A 1117 6.59 -55.37 32.20
CA PRO A 1117 5.54 -55.96 33.05
C PRO A 1117 6.04 -57.07 33.98
N GLU A 1118 7.11 -57.81 33.61
CA GLU A 1118 7.73 -58.82 34.48
C GLU A 1118 8.47 -58.22 35.69
N TYR A 1119 9.04 -57.02 35.58
CA TYR A 1119 9.70 -56.34 36.71
C TYR A 1119 8.69 -55.62 37.61
N ILE A 1120 7.58 -55.11 37.06
CA ILE A 1120 6.45 -54.62 37.88
C ILE A 1120 5.90 -55.76 38.73
N GLU A 1121 5.74 -56.95 38.15
CA GLU A 1121 5.38 -58.18 38.87
C GLU A 1121 6.40 -58.52 39.98
N LEU A 1122 7.70 -58.31 39.75
CA LEU A 1122 8.74 -58.51 40.77
C LEU A 1122 8.65 -57.50 41.94
N LEU A 1123 8.27 -56.24 41.68
CA LEU A 1123 8.00 -55.25 42.74
C LEU A 1123 6.76 -55.65 43.55
N ILE A 1124 5.67 -56.05 42.87
CA ILE A 1124 4.45 -56.60 43.49
C ILE A 1124 4.80 -57.78 44.41
N GLN A 1125 5.63 -58.72 43.96
CA GLN A 1125 6.13 -59.87 44.74
C GLN A 1125 7.12 -59.52 45.86
N THR A 1126 7.65 -58.30 45.88
CA THR A 1126 8.56 -57.83 46.93
C THR A 1126 7.77 -57.13 48.04
N GLU A 1127 6.83 -56.24 47.70
CA GLU A 1127 5.88 -55.65 48.66
C GLU A 1127 5.01 -56.72 49.34
N LYS A 1128 4.48 -57.68 48.58
CA LYS A 1128 3.73 -58.86 49.12
C LYS A 1128 4.57 -59.71 50.10
N ARG A 1129 5.91 -59.61 50.06
CA ARG A 1129 6.86 -60.39 50.88
C ARG A 1129 7.40 -59.63 52.09
N GLU A 1130 7.66 -58.33 51.95
CA GLU A 1130 8.15 -57.49 53.05
C GLU A 1130 7.02 -57.03 53.98
N SER A 1131 5.76 -57.02 53.50
CA SER A 1131 4.54 -56.78 54.30
C SER A 1131 4.55 -55.51 55.18
N LYS A 1132 5.31 -54.49 54.79
CA LYS A 1132 5.38 -53.18 55.45
C LYS A 1132 4.00 -52.50 55.49
N PRO A 1133 3.67 -51.67 56.50
CA PRO A 1133 2.39 -50.95 56.55
C PRO A 1133 2.01 -50.29 55.21
N GLY A 1134 0.74 -50.40 54.81
CA GLY A 1134 0.22 -49.89 53.53
C GLY A 1134 0.59 -50.70 52.27
N TRP A 1135 1.09 -51.94 52.40
CA TRP A 1135 1.51 -52.73 51.23
C TRP A 1135 0.36 -53.15 50.31
N MET A 1136 -0.86 -53.32 50.83
CA MET A 1136 -2.01 -53.75 50.03
C MET A 1136 -2.45 -52.67 49.04
N GLU A 1137 -2.49 -51.40 49.47
CA GLU A 1137 -2.77 -50.28 48.57
C GLU A 1137 -1.66 -50.16 47.50
N ARG A 1138 -0.38 -50.21 47.90
CA ARG A 1138 0.77 -50.16 46.95
C ARG A 1138 0.71 -51.27 45.90
N VAL A 1139 0.26 -52.47 46.27
CA VAL A 1139 0.03 -53.59 45.34
C VAL A 1139 -1.07 -53.28 44.34
N LYS A 1140 -2.23 -52.78 44.78
CA LYS A 1140 -3.36 -52.49 43.88
C LYS A 1140 -2.99 -51.44 42.82
N SER A 1141 -2.29 -50.38 43.21
CA SER A 1141 -1.86 -49.34 42.27
C SER A 1141 -0.82 -49.83 41.27
N LEU A 1142 0.05 -50.79 41.65
CA LEU A 1142 0.96 -51.46 40.73
C LEU A 1142 0.21 -52.35 39.70
N GLU A 1143 -0.92 -52.93 40.08
CA GLU A 1143 -1.77 -53.74 39.19
C GLU A 1143 -2.53 -52.86 38.17
N GLU A 1144 -3.05 -51.68 38.56
CA GLU A 1144 -3.67 -50.71 37.64
C GLU A 1144 -2.67 -50.09 36.63
N VAL A 1145 -1.40 -49.92 37.02
CA VAL A 1145 -0.32 -49.45 36.14
C VAL A 1145 0.07 -50.49 35.08
N LYS A 1146 -0.14 -51.78 35.34
CA LYS A 1146 0.18 -52.89 34.45
C LYS A 1146 -0.75 -52.95 33.22
N GLU A 1147 -2.07 -52.82 33.43
CA GLU A 1147 -3.06 -52.87 32.34
C GLU A 1147 -2.82 -51.77 31.28
N LYS A 1148 -2.49 -50.55 31.70
CA LYS A 1148 -2.14 -49.46 30.77
C LYS A 1148 -0.86 -49.74 29.97
N ALA A 1149 0.10 -50.48 30.51
CA ALA A 1149 1.32 -50.86 29.80
C ALA A 1149 1.03 -51.92 28.70
N GLU A 1150 0.08 -52.82 28.93
CA GLU A 1150 -0.29 -53.88 27.99
C GLU A 1150 -0.99 -53.32 26.73
N ILE A 1151 -1.86 -52.31 26.87
CA ILE A 1151 -2.48 -51.61 25.72
C ILE A 1151 -1.42 -50.92 24.85
N ILE A 1152 -0.43 -50.28 25.47
CA ILE A 1152 0.66 -49.60 24.74
C ILE A 1152 1.57 -50.62 24.03
N ALA A 1153 1.81 -51.80 24.64
CA ALA A 1153 2.54 -52.89 23.99
C ALA A 1153 1.84 -53.36 22.70
N HIS A 1154 0.54 -53.63 22.74
CA HIS A 1154 -0.21 -54.06 21.55
C HIS A 1154 -0.32 -53.01 20.43
N LEU A 1155 -0.32 -51.71 20.78
CA LEU A 1155 -0.20 -50.64 19.77
C LEU A 1155 1.19 -50.64 19.10
N SER A 1156 2.24 -51.08 19.80
CA SER A 1156 3.59 -51.24 19.25
C SER A 1156 3.75 -52.53 18.41
N ASP A 1157 3.10 -53.64 18.78
CA ASP A 1157 3.16 -54.91 18.04
C ASP A 1157 2.74 -54.79 16.57
N LYS A 1158 1.74 -53.93 16.27
CA LYS A 1158 1.27 -53.68 14.90
C LYS A 1158 2.27 -52.92 14.02
N LEU A 1159 3.38 -52.41 14.56
CA LEU A 1159 4.51 -51.85 13.80
C LEU A 1159 5.56 -52.92 13.42
N SER A 1160 5.34 -54.19 13.75
CA SER A 1160 6.21 -55.29 13.32
C SER A 1160 6.16 -55.52 11.79
N PRO A 1161 7.27 -55.92 11.12
CA PRO A 1161 7.39 -55.84 9.66
C PRO A 1161 6.51 -56.77 8.82
N SER A 1162 5.71 -57.63 9.45
CA SER A 1162 4.95 -58.71 8.81
C SER A 1162 3.61 -58.26 8.23
N ASN A 1163 2.93 -57.30 8.85
CA ASN A 1163 1.57 -56.89 8.46
C ASN A 1163 1.52 -55.82 7.36
N GLN A 1164 2.63 -55.14 7.07
CA GLN A 1164 2.66 -53.98 6.17
C GLN A 1164 2.36 -54.32 4.70
N LYS A 1165 2.50 -55.60 4.30
CA LYS A 1165 2.29 -56.09 2.93
C LYS A 1165 0.84 -56.17 2.45
N LYS A 1166 -0.18 -55.93 3.29
CA LYS A 1166 -1.59 -56.08 2.91
C LYS A 1166 -2.31 -54.79 2.49
N CYS A 1167 -1.71 -53.61 2.68
CA CYS A 1167 -2.27 -52.36 2.17
C CYS A 1167 -1.96 -52.14 0.69
N ASP A 1168 -0.72 -52.42 0.27
CA ASP A 1168 -0.23 -52.10 -1.07
C ASP A 1168 -1.02 -52.83 -2.19
N ASP A 1169 -1.53 -54.04 -1.92
CA ASP A 1169 -2.30 -54.87 -2.86
C ASP A 1169 -3.68 -54.31 -3.26
N GLN A 1170 -4.20 -53.27 -2.57
CA GLN A 1170 -5.51 -52.68 -2.88
C GLN A 1170 -5.44 -51.50 -3.86
N ASP A 1171 -4.35 -50.72 -3.86
CA ASP A 1171 -4.20 -49.54 -4.73
C ASP A 1171 -3.96 -49.92 -6.22
N GLU A 1172 -3.42 -51.10 -6.50
CA GLU A 1172 -3.24 -51.54 -7.90
C GLU A 1172 -4.55 -51.89 -8.61
N ARG A 1173 -5.60 -52.29 -7.88
CA ARG A 1173 -6.85 -52.80 -8.48
C ARG A 1173 -7.83 -51.73 -8.99
N LYS A 1174 -7.64 -50.45 -8.67
CA LYS A 1174 -8.52 -49.35 -9.13
C LYS A 1174 -8.08 -48.68 -10.45
N LYS A 1175 -7.06 -49.21 -11.15
CA LYS A 1175 -6.58 -48.65 -12.43
C LYS A 1175 -7.26 -49.18 -13.70
N ASP A 1176 -8.01 -50.28 -13.61
CA ASP A 1176 -8.40 -51.11 -14.78
C ASP A 1176 -9.88 -51.01 -15.22
N SER A 1177 -10.69 -50.08 -14.67
CA SER A 1177 -12.12 -50.00 -15.01
C SER A 1177 -12.63 -48.56 -15.25
N GLY A 1178 -12.14 -47.94 -16.32
CA GLY A 1178 -12.75 -46.72 -16.89
C GLY A 1178 -13.48 -47.04 -18.20
N ASN A 1179 -14.82 -47.03 -18.18
CA ASN A 1179 -15.73 -46.66 -19.28
C ASN A 1179 -17.16 -47.21 -19.03
N ASN A 1180 -18.14 -46.31 -18.94
CA ASN A 1180 -19.33 -46.41 -19.80
C ASN A 1180 -19.90 -45.00 -20.02
N SER A 1181 -20.36 -44.71 -21.23
CA SER A 1181 -20.48 -43.34 -21.76
C SER A 1181 -21.89 -42.92 -22.14
N ASP A 1182 -22.21 -41.66 -21.83
CA ASP A 1182 -23.01 -40.70 -22.61
C ASP A 1182 -24.43 -41.03 -23.12
N TRP A 1183 -25.28 -40.00 -23.05
CA TRP A 1183 -26.14 -39.41 -24.11
C TRP A 1183 -26.77 -38.16 -23.46
N PHE A 1184 -26.67 -36.93 -23.99
CA PHE A 1184 -26.76 -36.50 -25.38
C PHE A 1184 -25.51 -35.78 -25.93
N SER A 1185 -25.29 -35.93 -27.24
CA SER A 1185 -24.27 -35.21 -28.03
C SER A 1185 -24.80 -33.88 -28.60
N THR A 1186 -24.01 -33.03 -29.27
CA THR A 1186 -23.70 -33.23 -30.71
C THR A 1186 -22.50 -32.40 -31.19
N THR A 1187 -21.40 -33.11 -31.54
CA THR A 1187 -20.57 -33.01 -32.78
C THR A 1187 -20.37 -31.63 -33.42
N CYS A 1188 -19.15 -31.13 -33.70
CA CYS A 1188 -17.75 -31.57 -33.51
C CYS A 1188 -16.82 -30.34 -33.75
N GLN A 1189 -15.49 -30.33 -33.61
CA GLN A 1189 -14.44 -31.32 -33.28
C GLN A 1189 -13.40 -30.61 -32.35
N GLY A 1190 -12.09 -30.87 -32.22
CA GLY A 1190 -11.07 -31.74 -32.84
C GLY A 1190 -9.70 -31.02 -32.80
N VAL A 1191 -8.52 -31.65 -32.69
CA VAL A 1191 -8.14 -33.07 -32.56
C VAL A 1191 -6.95 -33.15 -31.55
N GLU A 1192 -6.56 -34.35 -31.13
CA GLU A 1192 -5.56 -34.63 -30.07
C GLU A 1192 -4.08 -34.34 -30.44
N GLY A 1193 -3.14 -34.24 -29.48
CA GLY A 1193 -3.31 -34.15 -28.01
C GLY A 1193 -2.14 -34.71 -27.17
N LYS A 1194 -2.34 -34.66 -25.84
CA LYS A 1194 -1.68 -35.40 -24.73
C LYS A 1194 -0.15 -35.30 -24.56
N ALA A 1195 0.25 -34.79 -23.38
CA ALA A 1195 1.52 -35.10 -22.74
C ALA A 1195 1.33 -36.25 -21.71
N ASN A 1196 2.41 -36.91 -21.28
CA ASN A 1196 2.82 -36.80 -19.88
C ASN A 1196 4.28 -37.24 -19.62
N VAL A 1197 4.77 -36.94 -18.42
CA VAL A 1197 6.10 -37.30 -17.89
C VAL A 1197 5.99 -38.55 -17.00
N GLU A 1198 7.04 -39.39 -16.95
CA GLU A 1198 7.32 -40.15 -15.71
C GLU A 1198 8.83 -40.27 -15.42
N LYS A 1199 9.16 -40.59 -14.15
CA LYS A 1199 10.52 -40.63 -13.60
C LYS A 1199 10.92 -42.04 -13.18
N LYS A 1200 12.16 -42.44 -13.46
CA LYS A 1200 12.96 -43.36 -12.61
C LYS A 1200 14.36 -42.77 -12.47
N SER A 1201 14.89 -42.39 -11.31
CA SER A 1201 15.06 -43.06 -10.00
C SER A 1201 16.25 -44.03 -9.96
N GLN A 1202 17.33 -43.67 -9.23
CA GLN A 1202 17.76 -44.35 -7.98
C GLN A 1202 19.12 -43.88 -7.39
N LYS A 1203 19.10 -43.65 -6.06
CA LYS A 1203 20.07 -44.02 -5.00
C LYS A 1203 21.61 -43.87 -5.16
N ARG A 1204 22.18 -43.25 -4.11
CA ARG A 1204 23.43 -43.58 -3.37
C ARG A 1204 24.80 -43.45 -4.08
N LYS A 1205 25.64 -42.55 -3.55
CA LYS A 1205 26.68 -42.87 -2.54
C LYS A 1205 27.32 -41.60 -1.93
N SER A 1206 28.12 -41.79 -0.89
CA SER A 1206 28.88 -40.76 -0.17
C SER A 1206 30.34 -41.18 0.02
N SER A 1207 31.28 -40.33 -0.40
CA SER A 1207 32.74 -40.42 -0.22
C SER A 1207 33.33 -39.12 -0.81
N GLU A 1208 33.87 -38.19 -0.02
CA GLU A 1208 35.22 -38.15 0.58
C GLU A 1208 36.26 -37.37 -0.25
N THR A 1209 36.74 -36.28 0.37
CA THR A 1209 38.15 -35.80 0.36
C THR A 1209 38.74 -35.14 -0.91
N THR A 1210 39.75 -34.29 -0.66
CA THR A 1210 40.75 -33.66 -1.57
C THR A 1210 40.37 -32.42 -2.42
N CYS A 1211 41.08 -31.32 -2.11
CA CYS A 1211 41.61 -30.36 -3.08
C CYS A 1211 43.00 -30.89 -3.55
N PRO A 1212 43.65 -30.42 -4.66
CA PRO A 1212 43.82 -28.99 -4.97
C PRO A 1212 43.83 -28.57 -6.47
N GLN A 1213 43.87 -27.24 -6.69
CA GLN A 1213 44.55 -26.47 -7.76
C GLN A 1213 44.71 -27.06 -9.19
N ASN A 1214 44.11 -26.42 -10.23
CA ASN A 1214 44.74 -25.32 -11.01
C ASN A 1214 44.01 -24.94 -12.33
N ILE A 1215 44.05 -23.64 -12.69
CA ILE A 1215 44.26 -23.04 -14.05
C ILE A 1215 43.51 -23.70 -15.25
N LYS A 1216 42.57 -23.06 -15.99
CA LYS A 1216 42.81 -21.87 -16.85
C LYS A 1216 41.52 -21.24 -17.45
N VAL A 1217 41.54 -19.91 -17.57
CA VAL A 1217 40.91 -19.00 -18.59
C VAL A 1217 39.90 -19.56 -19.62
N THR A 1218 38.70 -18.95 -19.64
CA THR A 1218 38.12 -18.34 -20.87
C THR A 1218 37.22 -17.14 -20.54
N LYS A 1219 37.18 -16.12 -21.41
CA LYS A 1219 36.17 -15.04 -21.42
C LYS A 1219 35.12 -15.34 -22.48
N GLN A 1220 33.85 -15.00 -22.25
CA GLN A 1220 32.99 -14.13 -23.10
C GLN A 1220 31.51 -14.24 -22.69
N SER A 1221 30.78 -13.12 -22.81
CA SER A 1221 29.30 -12.95 -22.95
C SER A 1221 28.35 -13.88 -22.16
N PHE A 1222 27.36 -13.39 -21.41
CA PHE A 1222 26.69 -12.08 -21.44
C PHE A 1222 26.68 -11.37 -20.08
#